data_AF-A0A7K5LR27-F1
#
_entry.id   AF-A0A7K5LR27-F1
#
_cell.length_a   1.000
_cell.length_b   1.000
_cell.length_c   1.000
_cell.angle_alpha   90.00
_cell.angle_beta   90.00
_cell.angle_gamma   90.00
#
_symmetry.space_group_name_H-M   'P 1'
#
loop_
_entity.id
_entity.type
_entity.pdbx_description
1 polymer ?
#
loop_
_entity_poly.entity_id
_entity_poly.type
_entity_poly.pdbx_seq_one_letter_code
_entity_poly.pdbx_strand_id
1 'polypeptide(L)'
;EVGAWTYHYSDQGDYTWEQARNYCQTFFTDVVAIQNQQEIEYLNKSLPYHARYYWIGLRKLGGIWTWVGTGKALTKEAENWALGEPNNRRSNQDCVEIYIQRPQQSGKWNDEPCNRKKKALCYRASCQPFSCSQRSECVETIGSYRCECYPGFHGPECAEVVQCAKLEPKGVHMNCSHPYGDFSYNSTCEFGCQEGFERRGVGMLRCLPSQEWSENIPTCTAITCPVLSAPDQGELNCSHLHGDFTFGSTCAFSCQTGFVLMGPESRECTATGTWTGDAPHCEAIVCPMLSAPEQGEMHCSHLHGNFTFGSTCAFSCQKGFALMGPESRECTATGTWTGNTSHCEAVTCPVLRAPDQGELNCSHLHGDFTFGSTCAFSCQKGFALMGPESRECTATGTWTGNTSHCEAIACPVLSAPEQGKMHCSHLHGKFTFGSTCAFSCQKGFALMGPESRECTATGTWTEDIPRCEAVACPVLSAPDQGELNCSHLHGNFTFGSTCAFSCQMGFVLMGPKSRECTAMGTWTGDATRCKAITCPVLSAPDQGELNCSHLHGDFTFDSTCAFSCQKGFELMGPDSRKCTATGTWTGDAPRCEGRAAATAQAIKCSALTAPKMGQAACSHLHGDFTFGSTCAFSCQKGFVLVGAESRECTAMGTWTGDTPHCEAISCSVLAAPSRGQLSCSHVHGNFTYNSTCTFSCEEGFVRMGAEILWCEATGNWTREPPVCAG
;
A
#
# COMPACT_ATOMS: atom_id res chain seq x y z
N GLU A 1 -53.14 -9.91 142.09
CA GLU A 1 -52.55 -8.65 141.59
C GLU A 1 -51.11 -8.88 141.16
N VAL A 2 -50.47 -7.95 140.44
CA VAL A 2 -49.01 -7.98 140.24
C VAL A 2 -48.33 -7.62 141.57
N GLY A 3 -47.31 -8.39 141.96
CA GLY A 3 -46.57 -8.18 143.21
C GLY A 3 -45.65 -6.97 143.11
N ALA A 4 -46.20 -5.76 143.33
CA ALA A 4 -45.52 -4.48 143.17
C ALA A 4 -44.21 -4.35 143.97
N TRP A 5 -43.20 -3.68 143.39
CA TRP A 5 -41.95 -3.36 144.06
C TRP A 5 -42.24 -2.47 145.27
N THR A 6 -42.15 -3.07 146.45
CA THR A 6 -42.69 -2.51 147.70
C THR A 6 -41.71 -2.67 148.84
N TYR A 7 -41.70 -1.66 149.72
CA TYR A 7 -40.77 -1.55 150.83
C TYR A 7 -41.47 -1.79 152.16
N HIS A 8 -40.84 -2.58 153.01
CA HIS A 8 -41.41 -3.07 154.26
C HIS A 8 -40.34 -2.98 155.35
N TYR A 9 -40.73 -2.71 156.60
CA TYR A 9 -39.77 -2.64 157.71
C TYR A 9 -40.18 -3.56 158.87
N SER A 10 -39.21 -3.93 159.71
CA SER A 10 -39.46 -4.85 160.82
C SER A 10 -40.25 -4.21 161.97
N ASP A 11 -41.51 -4.61 162.17
CA ASP A 11 -42.37 -4.04 163.22
C ASP A 11 -41.82 -4.25 164.64
N GLN A 12 -41.48 -5.49 165.00
CA GLN A 12 -41.11 -5.85 166.37
C GLN A 12 -39.60 -5.75 166.61
N GLY A 13 -39.19 -4.73 167.38
CA GLY A 13 -37.81 -4.59 167.88
C GLY A 13 -36.78 -4.08 166.85
N ASP A 14 -35.50 -4.26 167.20
CA ASP A 14 -34.31 -3.86 166.44
C ASP A 14 -33.30 -5.00 166.32
N TYR A 15 -32.64 -5.07 165.16
CA TYR A 15 -31.82 -6.20 164.71
C TYR A 15 -30.40 -5.77 164.33
N THR A 16 -29.42 -6.67 164.49
CA THR A 16 -28.11 -6.52 163.84
C THR A 16 -28.24 -6.62 162.32
N TRP A 17 -27.28 -6.17 161.53
CA TRP A 17 -27.45 -6.14 160.06
C TRP A 17 -27.69 -7.54 159.48
N GLU A 18 -26.98 -8.58 159.95
CA GLU A 18 -27.20 -9.98 159.51
C GLU A 18 -28.58 -10.50 159.95
N GLN A 19 -29.06 -10.11 161.14
CA GLN A 19 -30.41 -10.45 161.60
C GLN A 19 -31.50 -9.73 160.78
N ALA A 20 -31.24 -8.47 160.41
CA ALA A 20 -32.12 -7.66 159.57
C ALA A 20 -32.22 -8.24 158.16
N ARG A 21 -31.09 -8.66 157.58
CA ARG A 21 -31.07 -9.37 156.29
C ARG A 21 -31.85 -10.68 156.36
N ASN A 22 -31.58 -11.53 157.35
CA ASN A 22 -32.28 -12.80 157.50
C ASN A 22 -33.81 -12.61 157.66
N TYR A 23 -34.23 -11.59 158.42
CA TYR A 23 -35.64 -11.18 158.49
C TYR A 23 -36.19 -10.80 157.11
N CYS A 24 -35.50 -9.94 156.36
CA CYS A 24 -35.94 -9.54 155.02
C CYS A 24 -36.03 -10.70 154.03
N GLN A 25 -35.08 -11.64 154.05
CA GLN A 25 -35.09 -12.84 153.20
C GLN A 25 -36.13 -13.89 153.63
N THR A 26 -36.61 -13.85 154.88
CA THR A 26 -37.64 -14.77 155.38
C THR A 26 -39.06 -14.35 154.97
N PHE A 27 -39.32 -13.04 154.87
CA PHE A 27 -40.69 -12.50 154.65
C PHE A 27 -40.85 -11.71 153.34
N PHE A 28 -39.76 -11.26 152.73
CA PHE A 28 -39.72 -10.44 151.52
C PHE A 28 -38.66 -10.99 150.54
N THR A 29 -38.08 -10.18 149.65
CA THR A 29 -37.01 -10.64 148.74
C THR A 29 -35.64 -10.55 149.41
N ASP A 30 -35.21 -9.36 149.81
CA ASP A 30 -33.99 -9.14 150.60
C ASP A 30 -34.01 -7.76 151.29
N VAL A 31 -32.93 -7.40 151.98
CA VAL A 31 -32.70 -6.05 152.51
C VAL A 31 -32.55 -5.02 151.37
N VAL A 32 -33.10 -3.81 151.54
CA VAL A 32 -33.31 -2.81 150.48
C VAL A 32 -32.08 -2.52 149.61
N ALA A 33 -32.28 -2.54 148.29
CA ALA A 33 -31.28 -2.23 147.27
C ALA A 33 -31.73 -1.02 146.44
N ILE A 34 -31.17 0.17 146.72
CA ILE A 34 -31.67 1.43 146.16
C ILE A 34 -31.06 1.71 144.78
N GLN A 35 -31.91 2.01 143.81
CA GLN A 35 -31.56 2.11 142.40
C GLN A 35 -31.28 3.54 141.92
N ASN A 36 -31.98 4.54 142.47
CA ASN A 36 -31.88 5.95 142.08
C ASN A 36 -32.33 6.91 143.21
N GLN A 37 -32.18 8.24 143.02
CA GLN A 37 -32.59 9.24 144.02
C GLN A 37 -34.11 9.27 144.30
N GLN A 38 -34.97 8.99 143.31
CA GLN A 38 -36.43 9.03 143.49
C GLN A 38 -36.90 7.97 144.49
N GLU A 39 -36.27 6.80 144.47
CA GLU A 39 -36.47 5.76 145.48
C GLU A 39 -36.07 6.22 146.88
N ILE A 40 -34.99 7.00 147.02
CA ILE A 40 -34.55 7.53 148.33
C ILE A 40 -35.52 8.57 148.86
N GLU A 41 -36.00 9.47 148.00
CA GLU A 41 -37.06 10.43 148.35
C GLU A 41 -38.36 9.71 148.76
N TYR A 42 -38.75 8.67 148.00
CA TYR A 42 -39.90 7.83 148.32
C TYR A 42 -39.74 7.15 149.68
N LEU A 43 -38.60 6.52 149.95
CA LEU A 43 -38.31 5.85 151.22
C LEU A 43 -38.32 6.84 152.39
N ASN A 44 -37.65 7.98 152.25
CA ASN A 44 -37.58 9.01 153.30
C ASN A 44 -38.94 9.67 153.57
N LYS A 45 -39.83 9.73 152.58
CA LYS A 45 -41.21 10.23 152.72
C LYS A 45 -42.16 9.18 153.34
N SER A 46 -42.03 7.92 152.93
CA SER A 46 -43.00 6.86 153.23
C SER A 46 -42.73 6.11 154.53
N LEU A 47 -41.47 6.07 155.00
CA LEU A 47 -41.08 5.41 156.24
C LEU A 47 -41.15 6.38 157.43
N PRO A 48 -41.61 5.95 158.63
CA PRO A 48 -41.67 6.81 159.80
C PRO A 48 -40.28 7.07 160.40
N TYR A 49 -40.10 8.22 161.07
CA TYR A 49 -38.89 8.50 161.84
C TYR A 49 -38.60 7.40 162.89
N HIS A 50 -37.35 6.95 162.97
CA HIS A 50 -36.90 6.00 163.98
C HIS A 50 -35.57 6.42 164.62
N ALA A 51 -35.52 6.48 165.95
CA ALA A 51 -34.38 7.04 166.70
C ALA A 51 -33.07 6.23 166.62
N ARG A 52 -33.11 5.00 166.09
CA ARG A 52 -31.92 4.17 165.77
C ARG A 52 -31.72 3.95 164.27
N TYR A 53 -32.51 4.64 163.45
CA TYR A 53 -32.53 4.53 161.98
C TYR A 53 -32.84 3.11 161.48
N TYR A 54 -32.56 2.88 160.19
CA TYR A 54 -32.86 1.65 159.44
C TYR A 54 -31.61 1.12 158.73
N TRP A 55 -31.44 -0.20 158.67
CA TRP A 55 -30.40 -0.86 157.87
C TRP A 55 -30.81 -0.95 156.39
N ILE A 56 -29.89 -0.63 155.47
CA ILE A 56 -30.05 -0.89 154.02
C ILE A 56 -29.08 -1.98 153.55
N GLY A 57 -29.32 -2.51 152.34
CA GLY A 57 -28.58 -3.63 151.76
C GLY A 57 -27.23 -3.27 151.16
N LEU A 58 -26.73 -2.05 151.37
CA LEU A 58 -25.42 -1.63 150.91
C LEU A 58 -24.35 -2.14 151.88
N ARG A 59 -23.35 -2.85 151.35
CA ARG A 59 -22.17 -3.30 152.11
C ARG A 59 -20.89 -3.12 151.32
N LYS A 60 -19.78 -3.03 152.06
CA LYS A 60 -18.44 -2.97 151.48
C LYS A 60 -17.93 -4.39 151.24
N LEU A 61 -17.84 -4.80 149.98
CA LEU A 61 -17.39 -6.13 149.56
C LEU A 61 -16.20 -5.98 148.61
N GLY A 62 -15.05 -6.54 148.96
CA GLY A 62 -13.81 -6.40 148.18
C GLY A 62 -13.33 -4.95 148.02
N GLY A 63 -13.77 -4.03 148.88
CA GLY A 63 -13.53 -2.58 148.79
C GLY A 63 -14.59 -1.79 148.03
N ILE A 64 -15.49 -2.45 147.29
CA ILE A 64 -16.57 -1.83 146.51
C ILE A 64 -17.85 -1.79 147.33
N TRP A 65 -18.63 -0.72 147.22
CA TRP A 65 -19.99 -0.65 147.79
C TRP A 65 -20.98 -1.38 146.87
N THR A 66 -21.60 -2.44 147.38
CA THR A 66 -22.43 -3.38 146.61
C THR A 66 -23.75 -3.65 147.33
N TRP A 67 -24.84 -3.69 146.56
CA TRP A 67 -26.17 -4.04 147.05
C TRP A 67 -26.32 -5.56 147.16
N VAL A 68 -26.35 -6.09 148.37
CA VAL A 68 -26.30 -7.55 148.60
C VAL A 68 -27.51 -8.32 148.07
N GLY A 69 -28.67 -7.66 147.93
CA GLY A 69 -29.92 -8.28 147.46
C GLY A 69 -30.02 -8.41 145.94
N THR A 70 -29.27 -7.60 145.18
CA THR A 70 -29.29 -7.60 143.70
C THR A 70 -27.94 -7.94 143.07
N GLY A 71 -26.86 -7.99 143.86
CA GLY A 71 -25.49 -8.16 143.38
C GLY A 71 -24.91 -6.97 142.62
N LYS A 72 -25.71 -5.92 142.38
CA LYS A 72 -25.29 -4.73 141.63
C LYS A 72 -24.39 -3.83 142.49
N ALA A 73 -23.32 -3.30 141.90
CA ALA A 73 -22.49 -2.27 142.53
C ALA A 73 -23.29 -0.95 142.67
N LEU A 74 -22.87 -0.08 143.60
CA LEU A 74 -23.48 1.24 143.78
C LEU A 74 -23.30 2.10 142.52
N THR A 75 -24.40 2.62 141.99
CA THR A 75 -24.39 3.60 140.88
C THR A 75 -24.23 5.02 141.44
N LYS A 76 -23.61 5.92 140.66
CA LYS A 76 -23.57 7.36 140.98
C LYS A 76 -24.97 7.99 141.07
N GLU A 77 -25.97 7.39 140.44
CA GLU A 77 -27.36 7.83 140.51
C GLU A 77 -28.01 7.50 141.86
N ALA A 78 -27.69 6.35 142.45
CA ALA A 78 -28.19 5.97 143.78
C ALA A 78 -27.38 6.60 144.93
N GLU A 79 -26.13 6.98 144.71
CA GLU A 79 -25.21 7.43 145.78
C GLU A 79 -25.75 8.59 146.62
N ASN A 80 -25.85 8.41 147.95
CA ASN A 80 -26.47 9.41 148.83
C ASN A 80 -25.89 9.49 150.26
N TRP A 81 -24.56 9.47 150.39
CA TRP A 81 -23.86 9.61 151.67
C TRP A 81 -24.15 10.94 152.38
N ALA A 82 -24.09 10.93 153.72
CA ALA A 82 -24.13 12.12 154.56
C ALA A 82 -22.80 12.91 154.50
N LEU A 83 -22.81 14.16 154.97
CA LEU A 83 -21.60 15.00 154.93
C LEU A 83 -20.53 14.44 155.88
N GLY A 84 -19.41 14.00 155.30
CA GLY A 84 -18.31 13.34 156.02
C GLY A 84 -18.31 11.82 155.93
N GLU A 85 -19.35 11.22 155.34
CA GLU A 85 -19.50 9.76 155.19
C GLU A 85 -19.18 9.28 153.76
N PRO A 86 -18.75 8.02 153.56
CA PRO A 86 -18.49 7.00 154.59
C PRO A 86 -17.11 7.16 155.24
N ASN A 87 -17.06 7.17 156.58
CA ASN A 87 -15.85 7.52 157.35
C ASN A 87 -15.03 6.32 157.85
N ASN A 88 -15.58 5.10 157.86
CA ASN A 88 -14.97 3.86 158.38
C ASN A 88 -14.31 3.99 159.77
N ARG A 89 -15.04 4.60 160.70
CA ARG A 89 -14.65 4.81 162.10
C ARG A 89 -14.20 3.51 162.75
N ARG A 90 -12.98 3.51 163.30
CA ARG A 90 -12.34 2.34 163.95
C ARG A 90 -12.14 1.13 163.02
N SER A 91 -12.19 1.34 161.70
CA SER A 91 -11.91 0.32 160.68
C SER A 91 -12.82 -0.92 160.74
N ASN A 92 -14.09 -0.75 161.14
CA ASN A 92 -15.05 -1.85 161.27
C ASN A 92 -16.50 -1.50 160.87
N GLN A 93 -16.67 -0.60 159.89
CA GLN A 93 -17.98 -0.15 159.39
C GLN A 93 -18.23 -0.63 157.95
N ASP A 94 -18.67 -1.90 157.79
CA ASP A 94 -18.94 -2.50 156.48
C ASP A 94 -20.45 -2.59 156.13
N CYS A 95 -21.32 -2.04 156.98
CA CYS A 95 -22.78 -2.03 156.85
C CYS A 95 -23.33 -0.60 156.89
N VAL A 96 -24.40 -0.33 156.14
CA VAL A 96 -24.89 1.04 155.91
C VAL A 96 -26.30 1.25 156.45
N GLU A 97 -26.52 2.40 157.09
CA GLU A 97 -27.83 2.85 157.55
C GLU A 97 -28.37 4.05 156.76
N ILE A 98 -29.69 4.29 156.84
CA ILE A 98 -30.36 5.43 156.20
C ILE A 98 -31.12 6.32 157.21
N TYR A 99 -30.88 7.62 157.13
CA TYR A 99 -31.44 8.66 158.01
C TYR A 99 -32.88 9.07 157.65
N ILE A 100 -33.82 8.13 157.76
CA ILE A 100 -35.26 8.37 157.55
C ILE A 100 -35.80 9.49 158.45
N GLN A 101 -36.42 10.50 157.82
CA GLN A 101 -37.08 11.65 158.45
C GLN A 101 -36.24 12.40 159.49
N ARG A 102 -34.90 12.31 159.40
CA ARG A 102 -33.97 13.00 160.29
C ARG A 102 -34.02 14.53 160.05
N PRO A 103 -34.08 15.38 161.09
CA PRO A 103 -34.17 16.85 160.93
C PRO A 103 -33.02 17.51 160.18
N GLN A 104 -31.87 16.83 160.08
CA GLN A 104 -30.72 17.23 159.27
C GLN A 104 -30.23 16.01 158.50
N GLN A 105 -29.88 16.18 157.22
CA GLN A 105 -29.43 15.10 156.34
C GLN A 105 -30.45 13.95 156.22
N SER A 106 -31.74 14.29 156.10
CA SER A 106 -32.81 13.32 155.78
C SER A 106 -32.48 12.49 154.54
N GLY A 107 -32.79 11.19 154.56
CA GLY A 107 -32.55 10.24 153.47
C GLY A 107 -31.08 9.90 153.19
N LYS A 108 -30.12 10.61 153.81
CA LYS A 108 -28.68 10.37 153.64
C LYS A 108 -28.21 9.10 154.37
N TRP A 109 -27.07 8.58 153.96
CA TRP A 109 -26.50 7.33 154.47
C TRP A 109 -25.24 7.52 155.33
N ASN A 110 -24.99 6.53 156.19
CA ASN A 110 -23.83 6.45 157.10
C ASN A 110 -23.34 5.00 157.19
N ASP A 111 -22.03 4.77 157.25
CA ASP A 111 -21.47 3.46 157.57
C ASP A 111 -21.37 3.26 159.09
N GLU A 112 -21.78 2.09 159.59
CA GLU A 112 -21.87 1.78 161.02
C GLU A 112 -21.55 0.28 161.24
N PRO A 113 -20.95 -0.13 162.38
CA PRO A 113 -20.61 -1.53 162.58
C PRO A 113 -21.86 -2.42 162.59
N CYS A 114 -21.82 -3.51 161.83
CA CYS A 114 -22.96 -4.41 161.58
C CYS A 114 -23.63 -4.99 162.85
N ASN A 115 -22.97 -4.88 164.02
CA ASN A 115 -23.47 -5.33 165.32
C ASN A 115 -24.41 -4.34 166.03
N ARG A 116 -24.63 -3.12 165.49
CA ARG A 116 -25.66 -2.22 166.03
C ARG A 116 -27.06 -2.75 165.78
N LYS A 117 -27.98 -2.42 166.68
CA LYS A 117 -29.40 -2.77 166.53
C LYS A 117 -30.18 -1.59 165.91
N LYS A 118 -30.81 -1.84 164.77
CA LYS A 118 -31.65 -0.89 164.00
C LYS A 118 -32.87 -1.61 163.40
N LYS A 119 -33.78 -0.87 162.79
CA LYS A 119 -34.88 -1.46 162.01
C LYS A 119 -34.34 -2.15 160.75
N ALA A 120 -34.87 -3.31 160.40
CA ALA A 120 -34.64 -3.88 159.08
C ALA A 120 -35.50 -3.13 158.06
N LEU A 121 -34.95 -2.81 156.88
CA LEU A 121 -35.69 -2.28 155.74
C LEU A 121 -35.51 -3.23 154.55
N CYS A 122 -36.63 -3.76 154.07
CA CYS A 122 -36.73 -4.88 153.14
C CYS A 122 -37.49 -4.45 151.87
N TYR A 123 -37.23 -5.13 150.76
CA TYR A 123 -38.01 -4.96 149.52
C TYR A 123 -38.59 -6.30 149.06
N ARG A 124 -39.63 -6.24 148.23
CA ARG A 124 -40.17 -7.37 147.46
C ARG A 124 -40.14 -7.01 145.97
N ALA A 125 -39.61 -7.87 145.11
CA ALA A 125 -39.43 -7.64 143.67
C ALA A 125 -40.70 -7.88 142.82
N SER A 126 -40.78 -7.29 141.62
CA SER A 126 -41.88 -7.52 140.65
C SER A 126 -41.46 -8.30 139.40
N CYS A 127 -40.24 -8.14 138.90
CA CYS A 127 -39.77 -8.86 137.71
C CYS A 127 -39.63 -10.36 137.99
N GLN A 128 -40.34 -11.18 137.23
CA GLN A 128 -40.27 -12.64 137.23
C GLN A 128 -39.68 -13.16 135.90
N PRO A 129 -39.21 -14.41 135.81
CA PRO A 129 -38.60 -14.97 134.59
C PRO A 129 -39.48 -14.98 133.32
N PHE A 130 -40.77 -14.71 133.46
CA PHE A 130 -41.76 -14.65 132.38
C PHE A 130 -42.53 -13.31 132.33
N SER A 131 -42.07 -12.28 133.05
CA SER A 131 -42.73 -10.95 133.09
C SER A 131 -42.68 -10.20 131.76
N CYS A 132 -41.70 -10.51 130.92
CA CYS A 132 -41.46 -9.91 129.61
C CYS A 132 -41.09 -11.00 128.59
N SER A 133 -41.25 -10.72 127.29
CA SER A 133 -40.91 -11.71 126.25
C SER A 133 -39.40 -11.87 126.07
N GLN A 134 -38.98 -12.95 125.41
CA GLN A 134 -37.58 -13.24 125.06
C GLN A 134 -36.92 -12.18 124.14
N ARG A 135 -37.67 -11.15 123.72
CA ARG A 135 -37.23 -10.05 122.85
C ARG A 135 -37.11 -8.73 123.63
N SER A 136 -36.95 -8.80 124.95
CA SER A 136 -36.96 -7.65 125.85
C SER A 136 -36.31 -7.92 127.20
N GLU A 137 -35.93 -6.85 127.90
CA GLU A 137 -35.43 -6.89 129.29
C GLU A 137 -36.49 -6.36 130.28
N CYS A 138 -36.60 -6.98 131.46
CA CYS A 138 -37.55 -6.55 132.50
C CYS A 138 -36.89 -5.52 133.44
N VAL A 139 -37.50 -4.35 133.56
CA VAL A 139 -36.99 -3.24 134.37
C VAL A 139 -37.98 -2.91 135.49
N GLU A 140 -37.49 -2.96 136.73
CA GLU A 140 -38.24 -2.64 137.95
C GLU A 140 -38.55 -1.14 138.04
N THR A 141 -39.73 -0.79 138.52
CA THR A 141 -40.16 0.61 138.73
C THR A 141 -40.93 0.75 140.05
N ILE A 142 -41.15 1.97 140.54
CA ILE A 142 -41.87 2.19 141.79
C ILE A 142 -43.34 1.75 141.62
N GLY A 143 -43.68 0.58 142.17
CA GLY A 143 -45.02 0.00 142.15
C GLY A 143 -45.36 -0.93 140.95
N SER A 144 -44.45 -1.14 140.00
CA SER A 144 -44.67 -1.97 138.80
C SER A 144 -43.35 -2.41 138.17
N TYR A 145 -43.39 -3.19 137.08
CA TYR A 145 -42.27 -3.32 136.14
C TYR A 145 -42.64 -2.76 134.75
N ARG A 146 -41.66 -2.66 133.85
CA ARG A 146 -41.83 -2.45 132.40
C ARG A 146 -40.93 -3.39 131.60
N CYS A 147 -41.24 -3.59 130.32
CA CYS A 147 -40.39 -4.33 129.37
C CYS A 147 -39.70 -3.34 128.42
N GLU A 148 -38.39 -3.48 128.22
CA GLU A 148 -37.61 -2.69 127.25
C GLU A 148 -37.27 -3.56 126.04
N CYS A 149 -37.82 -3.20 124.87
CA CYS A 149 -37.77 -4.03 123.68
C CYS A 149 -36.41 -4.00 122.97
N TYR A 150 -35.99 -5.15 122.44
CA TYR A 150 -34.87 -5.22 121.51
C TYR A 150 -35.23 -4.56 120.16
N PRO A 151 -34.25 -4.03 119.40
CA PRO A 151 -34.49 -3.31 118.16
C PRO A 151 -35.33 -4.11 117.16
N GLY A 152 -36.36 -3.46 116.59
CA GLY A 152 -37.29 -4.06 115.63
C GLY A 152 -38.55 -4.69 116.24
N PHE A 153 -38.70 -4.67 117.57
CA PHE A 153 -39.88 -5.14 118.28
C PHE A 153 -40.55 -4.04 119.11
N HIS A 154 -41.88 -4.10 119.26
CA HIS A 154 -42.68 -3.12 120.02
C HIS A 154 -43.94 -3.73 120.66
N GLY A 155 -44.76 -2.85 121.26
CA GLY A 155 -45.90 -3.23 122.10
C GLY A 155 -45.49 -3.46 123.57
N PRO A 156 -46.47 -3.59 124.49
CA PRO A 156 -46.20 -3.63 125.93
C PRO A 156 -45.39 -4.86 126.40
N GLU A 157 -45.45 -5.95 125.65
CA GLU A 157 -44.68 -7.19 125.89
C GLU A 157 -43.58 -7.43 124.82
N CYS A 158 -43.34 -6.45 123.95
CA CYS A 158 -42.37 -6.54 122.84
C CYS A 158 -42.64 -7.71 121.86
N ALA A 159 -43.93 -8.05 121.68
CA ALA A 159 -44.40 -9.15 120.83
C ALA A 159 -44.62 -8.73 119.37
N GLU A 160 -44.91 -7.45 119.13
CA GLU A 160 -45.16 -6.89 117.80
C GLU A 160 -43.83 -6.67 117.07
N VAL A 161 -43.83 -6.76 115.73
CA VAL A 161 -42.64 -6.65 114.90
C VAL A 161 -42.81 -5.50 113.92
N VAL A 162 -41.81 -4.64 113.79
CA VAL A 162 -41.80 -3.54 112.81
C VAL A 162 -41.99 -4.11 111.40
N GLN A 163 -42.92 -3.56 110.61
CA GLN A 163 -43.17 -3.95 109.21
C GLN A 163 -42.79 -2.83 108.25
N CYS A 164 -41.83 -3.12 107.36
CA CYS A 164 -41.45 -2.21 106.27
C CYS A 164 -42.47 -2.24 105.13
N ALA A 165 -42.47 -1.20 104.28
CA ALA A 165 -43.35 -1.14 103.12
C ALA A 165 -43.15 -2.34 102.17
N LYS A 166 -44.24 -2.91 101.66
CA LYS A 166 -44.21 -4.02 100.69
C LYS A 166 -43.48 -3.58 99.41
N LEU A 167 -42.55 -4.42 98.94
CA LEU A 167 -41.75 -4.15 97.74
C LEU A 167 -42.45 -4.72 96.49
N GLU A 168 -42.66 -3.87 95.47
CA GLU A 168 -43.26 -4.24 94.18
C GLU A 168 -42.36 -3.76 93.01
N PRO A 169 -41.22 -4.43 92.77
CA PRO A 169 -40.28 -4.05 91.71
C PRO A 169 -40.85 -4.28 90.31
N LYS A 170 -40.47 -3.42 89.35
CA LYS A 170 -40.82 -3.55 87.93
C LYS A 170 -39.58 -3.87 87.12
N GLY A 171 -39.60 -4.96 86.35
CA GLY A 171 -38.49 -5.38 85.48
C GLY A 171 -37.26 -5.94 86.21
N VAL A 172 -37.37 -6.22 87.52
CA VAL A 172 -36.30 -6.80 88.34
C VAL A 172 -36.85 -8.05 89.03
N HIS A 173 -36.09 -9.15 89.00
CA HIS A 173 -36.45 -10.36 89.73
C HIS A 173 -36.04 -10.20 91.20
N MET A 174 -36.94 -10.58 92.12
CA MET A 174 -36.75 -10.41 93.57
C MET A 174 -37.02 -11.72 94.30
N ASN A 175 -36.13 -12.11 95.20
CA ASN A 175 -36.25 -13.28 96.07
C ASN A 175 -36.13 -12.84 97.54
N CYS A 176 -37.09 -13.18 98.40
CA CYS A 176 -37.15 -12.67 99.77
C CYS A 176 -37.17 -13.79 100.83
N SER A 177 -36.54 -13.49 101.97
CA SER A 177 -36.61 -14.28 103.20
C SER A 177 -37.25 -13.43 104.31
N HIS A 178 -38.17 -14.02 105.06
CA HIS A 178 -39.04 -13.34 106.02
C HIS A 178 -39.01 -14.00 107.42
N PRO A 179 -37.94 -13.81 108.21
CA PRO A 179 -37.73 -14.55 109.47
C PRO A 179 -38.80 -14.35 110.54
N TYR A 180 -39.48 -13.20 110.54
CA TYR A 180 -40.49 -12.83 111.54
C TYR A 180 -41.86 -12.47 110.91
N GLY A 181 -42.10 -12.88 109.66
CA GLY A 181 -43.30 -12.57 108.88
C GLY A 181 -43.04 -11.62 107.70
N ASP A 182 -43.98 -11.55 106.76
CA ASP A 182 -43.81 -10.86 105.47
C ASP A 182 -43.40 -9.39 105.63
N PHE A 183 -42.29 -9.02 104.97
CA PHE A 183 -41.68 -7.69 104.99
C PHE A 183 -41.41 -7.09 106.39
N SER A 184 -41.39 -7.92 107.43
CA SER A 184 -41.05 -7.53 108.81
C SER A 184 -39.56 -7.25 109.01
N TYR A 185 -39.20 -6.67 110.15
CA TYR A 185 -37.82 -6.47 110.60
C TYR A 185 -36.93 -7.70 110.32
N ASN A 186 -35.71 -7.45 109.86
CA ASN A 186 -34.75 -8.48 109.48
C ASN A 186 -35.13 -9.35 108.27
N SER A 187 -36.26 -9.07 107.59
CA SER A 187 -36.49 -9.58 106.23
C SER A 187 -35.37 -9.11 105.29
N THR A 188 -34.93 -9.99 104.40
CA THR A 188 -33.96 -9.67 103.34
C THR A 188 -34.53 -10.02 101.98
N CYS A 189 -34.35 -9.14 100.99
CA CYS A 189 -34.77 -9.36 99.60
C CYS A 189 -33.57 -9.14 98.67
N GLU A 190 -33.23 -10.14 97.87
CA GLU A 190 -32.15 -10.12 96.87
C GLU A 190 -32.71 -9.83 95.48
N PHE A 191 -31.97 -9.07 94.68
CA PHE A 191 -32.41 -8.52 93.38
C PHE A 191 -31.48 -8.92 92.23
N GLY A 192 -32.06 -9.52 91.19
CA GLY A 192 -31.40 -9.92 89.95
C GLY A 192 -32.02 -9.26 88.71
N CYS A 193 -31.18 -8.89 87.75
CA CYS A 193 -31.61 -8.42 86.44
C CYS A 193 -31.77 -9.58 85.45
N GLN A 194 -32.43 -9.32 84.32
CA GLN A 194 -32.43 -10.24 83.18
C GLN A 194 -31.10 -10.17 82.42
N GLU A 195 -30.81 -11.19 81.62
CA GLU A 195 -29.61 -11.24 80.78
C GLU A 195 -29.51 -10.01 79.86
N GLY A 196 -28.30 -9.43 79.75
CA GLY A 196 -28.06 -8.20 79.02
C GLY A 196 -28.37 -6.90 79.77
N PHE A 197 -28.81 -6.96 81.03
CA PHE A 197 -29.05 -5.79 81.89
C PHE A 197 -28.21 -5.85 83.17
N GLU A 198 -27.50 -4.76 83.49
CA GLU A 198 -26.73 -4.61 84.72
C GLU A 198 -27.55 -3.91 85.82
N ARG A 199 -27.31 -4.31 87.08
CA ARG A 199 -28.01 -3.79 88.26
C ARG A 199 -27.34 -2.51 88.78
N ARG A 200 -28.02 -1.37 88.61
CA ARG A 200 -27.74 -0.10 89.29
C ARG A 200 -28.32 -0.13 90.71
N GLY A 201 -27.45 -0.22 91.72
CA GLY A 201 -27.80 -0.18 93.13
C GLY A 201 -27.41 -1.45 93.90
N VAL A 202 -27.76 -1.51 95.19
CA VAL A 202 -27.41 -2.64 96.05
C VAL A 202 -28.14 -3.93 95.63
N GLY A 203 -27.47 -5.07 95.78
CA GLY A 203 -28.04 -6.37 95.41
C GLY A 203 -29.02 -6.95 96.41
N MET A 204 -29.02 -6.46 97.66
CA MET A 204 -29.89 -6.96 98.73
C MET A 204 -30.40 -5.80 99.58
N LEU A 205 -31.70 -5.77 99.85
CA LEU A 205 -32.34 -4.88 100.81
C LEU A 205 -32.68 -5.62 102.10
N ARG A 206 -32.62 -4.93 103.24
CA ARG A 206 -32.97 -5.46 104.56
C ARG A 206 -33.92 -4.50 105.29
N CYS A 207 -34.98 -5.02 105.91
CA CYS A 207 -35.90 -4.20 106.69
C CYS A 207 -35.27 -3.85 108.06
N LEU A 208 -35.18 -2.55 108.36
CA LEU A 208 -34.51 -1.99 109.54
C LEU A 208 -35.47 -1.76 110.72
N PRO A 209 -34.95 -1.54 111.95
CA PRO A 209 -35.76 -1.14 113.09
C PRO A 209 -36.49 0.20 112.92
N SER A 210 -36.05 1.05 111.97
CA SER A 210 -36.65 2.35 111.65
C SER A 210 -37.92 2.27 110.80
N GLN A 211 -38.41 1.06 110.48
CA GLN A 211 -39.51 0.80 109.54
C GLN A 211 -39.17 1.07 108.05
N GLU A 212 -37.91 1.39 107.77
CA GLU A 212 -37.40 1.64 106.42
C GLU A 212 -36.59 0.45 105.89
N TRP A 213 -36.49 0.35 104.57
CA TRP A 213 -35.52 -0.53 103.93
C TRP A 213 -34.13 0.09 103.99
N SER A 214 -33.10 -0.76 104.03
CA SER A 214 -31.70 -0.34 104.09
C SER A 214 -31.24 0.57 102.94
N GLU A 215 -31.93 0.51 101.80
CA GLU A 215 -31.66 1.28 100.58
C GLU A 215 -32.91 1.29 99.67
N ASN A 216 -32.83 2.03 98.57
CA ASN A 216 -33.86 2.02 97.52
C ASN A 216 -33.82 0.75 96.65
N ILE A 217 -34.95 0.42 96.00
CA ILE A 217 -35.03 -0.69 95.02
C ILE A 217 -34.04 -0.44 93.87
N PRO A 218 -33.14 -1.38 93.54
CA PRO A 218 -32.20 -1.20 92.44
C PRO A 218 -32.91 -1.23 91.08
N THR A 219 -32.32 -0.57 90.08
CA THR A 219 -32.81 -0.59 88.69
C THR A 219 -31.93 -1.45 87.80
N CYS A 220 -32.51 -1.98 86.72
CA CYS A 220 -31.78 -2.71 85.69
C CYS A 220 -31.60 -1.81 84.46
N THR A 221 -30.36 -1.58 84.03
CA THR A 221 -30.03 -0.79 82.84
C THR A 221 -29.35 -1.68 81.81
N ALA A 222 -29.74 -1.57 80.53
CA ALA A 222 -29.14 -2.37 79.46
C ALA A 222 -27.63 -2.12 79.38
N ILE A 223 -26.86 -3.20 79.20
CA ILE A 223 -25.39 -3.13 79.19
C ILE A 223 -24.94 -2.36 77.94
N THR A 224 -24.03 -1.41 78.11
CA THR A 224 -23.51 -0.56 77.04
C THR A 224 -22.28 -1.20 76.39
N CYS A 225 -22.30 -1.35 75.07
CA CYS A 225 -21.12 -1.70 74.27
C CYS A 225 -20.33 -0.44 73.87
N PRO A 226 -19.05 -0.56 73.46
CA PRO A 226 -18.29 0.56 72.90
C PRO A 226 -19.02 1.23 71.73
N VAL A 227 -18.99 2.57 71.65
CA VAL A 227 -19.59 3.31 70.54
C VAL A 227 -18.90 2.94 69.22
N LEU A 228 -19.70 2.63 68.20
CA LEU A 228 -19.21 2.35 66.85
C LEU A 228 -19.22 3.62 65.99
N SER A 229 -18.23 3.75 65.10
CA SER A 229 -18.19 4.74 64.03
C SER A 229 -18.25 4.04 62.66
N ALA A 230 -18.62 4.78 61.62
CA ALA A 230 -18.44 4.30 60.25
C ALA A 230 -16.95 4.04 59.95
N PRO A 231 -16.62 3.02 59.16
CA PRO A 231 -15.27 2.85 58.62
C PRO A 231 -14.96 3.95 57.60
N ASP A 232 -13.68 4.19 57.33
CA ASP A 232 -13.28 5.09 56.25
C ASP A 232 -13.83 4.60 54.90
N GLN A 233 -14.28 5.53 54.07
CA GLN A 233 -14.99 5.29 52.81
C GLN A 233 -16.24 4.38 52.95
N GLY A 234 -16.88 4.38 54.12
CA GLY A 234 -18.13 3.66 54.38
C GLY A 234 -19.17 4.45 55.17
N GLU A 235 -20.26 3.75 55.49
CA GLU A 235 -21.45 4.25 56.18
C GLU A 235 -21.85 3.27 57.30
N LEU A 236 -22.55 3.79 58.32
CA LEU A 236 -23.01 3.06 59.50
C LEU A 236 -24.48 3.36 59.75
N ASN A 237 -25.31 2.32 59.84
CA ASN A 237 -26.73 2.44 60.16
C ASN A 237 -27.05 1.56 61.38
N CYS A 238 -27.35 2.20 62.52
CA CYS A 238 -27.59 1.52 63.79
C CYS A 238 -29.07 1.57 64.21
N SER A 239 -29.53 0.44 64.74
CA SER A 239 -30.81 0.30 65.42
C SER A 239 -30.57 0.07 66.92
N HIS A 240 -31.29 0.79 67.77
CA HIS A 240 -31.08 0.80 69.23
C HIS A 240 -32.39 0.48 69.95
N LEU A 241 -32.47 -0.69 70.59
CA LEU A 241 -33.69 -1.18 71.24
C LEU A 241 -33.86 -0.63 72.67
N HIS A 242 -32.76 -0.45 73.40
CA HIS A 242 -32.77 -0.13 74.84
C HIS A 242 -31.95 1.13 75.21
N GLY A 243 -31.53 1.90 74.20
CA GLY A 243 -30.64 3.06 74.30
C GLY A 243 -29.43 2.92 73.38
N ASP A 244 -28.78 4.05 73.08
CA ASP A 244 -27.69 4.11 72.10
C ASP A 244 -26.53 3.17 72.47
N PHE A 245 -26.16 2.30 71.53
CA PHE A 245 -25.11 1.28 71.66
C PHE A 245 -25.27 0.33 72.87
N THR A 246 -26.50 0.13 73.37
CA THR A 246 -26.82 -0.85 74.44
C THR A 246 -27.15 -2.25 73.91
N PHE A 247 -27.23 -3.25 74.80
CA PHE A 247 -27.60 -4.63 74.51
C PHE A 247 -28.78 -4.76 73.54
N GLY A 248 -28.64 -5.62 72.52
CA GLY A 248 -29.61 -5.79 71.45
C GLY A 248 -29.61 -4.65 70.41
N SER A 249 -28.67 -3.71 70.47
CA SER A 249 -28.40 -2.79 69.36
C SER A 249 -27.74 -3.53 68.21
N THR A 250 -28.23 -3.34 66.99
CA THR A 250 -27.66 -3.92 65.77
C THR A 250 -27.28 -2.82 64.80
N CYS A 251 -26.01 -2.81 64.39
CA CYS A 251 -25.43 -1.85 63.47
C CYS A 251 -25.01 -2.54 62.18
N ALA A 252 -25.54 -2.07 61.05
CA ALA A 252 -25.17 -2.51 59.70
C ALA A 252 -24.13 -1.57 59.08
N PHE A 253 -23.25 -2.14 58.27
CA PHE A 253 -22.12 -1.47 57.62
C PHE A 253 -22.24 -1.59 56.10
N SER A 254 -21.91 -0.52 55.38
CA SER A 254 -21.85 -0.51 53.92
C SER A 254 -20.72 0.38 53.43
N CYS A 255 -20.09 0.03 52.31
CA CYS A 255 -19.02 0.83 51.71
C CYS A 255 -19.56 1.75 50.61
N GLN A 256 -18.87 2.86 50.38
CA GLN A 256 -19.18 3.79 49.29
C GLN A 256 -18.85 3.15 47.92
N THR A 257 -19.43 3.71 46.86
CA THR A 257 -19.26 3.18 45.48
C THR A 257 -17.79 3.07 45.10
N GLY A 258 -17.35 1.86 44.71
CA GLY A 258 -15.96 1.58 44.35
C GLY A 258 -15.12 0.96 45.46
N PHE A 259 -15.69 0.74 46.65
CA PHE A 259 -15.09 0.02 47.76
C PHE A 259 -15.90 -1.23 48.12
N VAL A 260 -15.23 -2.27 48.62
CA VAL A 260 -15.82 -3.53 49.07
C VAL A 260 -15.69 -3.67 50.59
N LEU A 261 -16.73 -4.19 51.25
CA LEU A 261 -16.74 -4.41 52.69
C LEU A 261 -15.96 -5.68 53.04
N MET A 262 -14.95 -5.53 53.89
CA MET A 262 -14.11 -6.62 54.39
C MET A 262 -14.44 -6.83 55.87
N GLY A 263 -15.14 -7.94 56.15
CA GLY A 263 -15.65 -8.27 57.49
C GLY A 263 -17.17 -8.50 57.51
N PRO A 264 -17.82 -8.48 58.68
CA PRO A 264 -19.25 -8.72 58.80
C PRO A 264 -20.11 -7.52 58.37
N GLU A 265 -21.16 -7.77 57.59
CA GLU A 265 -22.15 -6.75 57.15
C GLU A 265 -22.92 -6.10 58.31
N SER A 266 -23.05 -6.79 59.45
CA SER A 266 -23.65 -6.23 60.66
C SER A 266 -23.01 -6.79 61.93
N ARG A 267 -23.09 -6.00 63.00
CA ARG A 267 -22.62 -6.35 64.35
C ARG A 267 -23.72 -6.05 65.37
N GLU A 268 -23.80 -6.87 66.40
CA GLU A 268 -24.81 -6.81 67.47
C GLU A 268 -24.15 -6.65 68.84
N CYS A 269 -24.72 -5.81 69.70
CA CYS A 269 -24.23 -5.61 71.07
C CYS A 269 -24.72 -6.72 72.00
N THR A 270 -23.80 -7.59 72.44
CA THR A 270 -24.09 -8.79 73.23
C THR A 270 -24.24 -8.50 74.73
N ALA A 271 -24.78 -9.46 75.47
CA ALA A 271 -24.98 -9.39 76.92
C ALA A 271 -23.67 -9.27 77.74
N THR A 272 -22.50 -9.40 77.11
CA THR A 272 -21.18 -9.18 77.73
C THR A 272 -20.62 -7.76 77.52
N GLY A 273 -21.38 -6.86 76.89
CA GLY A 273 -20.89 -5.50 76.56
C GLY A 273 -19.89 -5.46 75.40
N THR A 274 -19.88 -6.50 74.56
CA THR A 274 -19.01 -6.61 73.38
C THR A 274 -19.82 -6.78 72.10
N TRP A 275 -19.28 -6.30 70.99
CA TRP A 275 -19.89 -6.47 69.67
C TRP A 275 -19.55 -7.83 69.06
N THR A 276 -20.50 -8.44 68.35
CA THR A 276 -20.25 -9.65 67.55
C THR A 276 -19.29 -9.40 66.39
N GLY A 277 -18.49 -10.41 66.03
CA GLY A 277 -17.51 -10.36 64.94
C GLY A 277 -16.37 -9.35 65.14
N ASP A 278 -15.46 -9.29 64.17
CA ASP A 278 -14.43 -8.26 64.09
C ASP A 278 -14.99 -6.93 63.54
N ALA A 279 -14.23 -5.84 63.64
CA ALA A 279 -14.61 -4.56 63.05
C ALA A 279 -14.38 -4.60 61.53
N PRO A 280 -15.41 -4.40 60.67
CA PRO A 280 -15.22 -4.38 59.23
C PRO A 280 -14.59 -3.08 58.75
N HIS A 281 -13.91 -3.14 57.62
CA HIS A 281 -13.33 -1.99 56.92
C HIS A 281 -13.65 -2.03 55.42
N CYS A 282 -13.47 -0.90 54.73
CA CYS A 282 -13.69 -0.79 53.29
C CYS A 282 -12.36 -0.81 52.54
N GLU A 283 -12.20 -1.71 51.56
CA GLU A 283 -11.03 -1.75 50.67
C GLU A 283 -11.41 -1.28 49.26
N ALA A 284 -10.54 -0.51 48.61
CA ALA A 284 -10.80 -0.03 47.25
C ALA A 284 -10.75 -1.20 46.24
N ILE A 285 -11.75 -1.30 45.37
CA ILE A 285 -11.87 -2.42 44.43
C ILE A 285 -10.66 -2.42 43.47
N VAL A 286 -9.98 -3.57 43.37
CA VAL A 286 -8.76 -3.74 42.56
C VAL A 286 -9.14 -4.16 41.13
N CYS A 287 -8.66 -3.42 40.13
CA CYS A 287 -8.71 -3.83 38.73
C CYS A 287 -7.47 -4.68 38.35
N PRO A 288 -7.53 -5.49 37.27
CA PRO A 288 -6.36 -6.19 36.75
C PRO A 288 -5.17 -5.25 36.50
N MET A 289 -3.96 -5.67 36.89
CA MET A 289 -2.74 -4.91 36.63
C MET A 289 -2.54 -4.68 35.12
N LEU A 290 -2.26 -3.43 34.73
CA LEU A 290 -1.92 -3.08 33.34
C LEU A 290 -0.40 -3.00 33.17
N SER A 291 0.05 -3.25 31.94
CA SER A 291 1.43 -3.07 31.48
C SER A 291 1.46 -2.07 30.33
N ALA A 292 2.62 -1.43 30.11
CA ALA A 292 2.82 -0.63 28.91
C ALA A 292 2.71 -1.51 27.64
N PRO A 293 2.13 -1.00 26.54
CA PRO A 293 2.14 -1.69 25.26
C PRO A 293 3.56 -1.74 24.68
N GLU A 294 3.85 -2.75 23.84
CA GLU A 294 5.12 -2.80 23.11
C GLU A 294 5.28 -1.56 22.22
N GLN A 295 6.50 -1.01 22.16
CA GLN A 295 6.81 0.27 21.48
C GLN A 295 5.99 1.47 21.99
N GLY A 296 5.49 1.42 23.22
CA GLY A 296 4.84 2.54 23.90
C GLY A 296 5.27 2.74 25.34
N GLU A 297 4.62 3.70 25.99
CA GLU A 297 4.81 4.08 27.39
C GLU A 297 3.44 4.13 28.09
N MET A 298 3.45 4.00 29.42
CA MET A 298 2.25 4.05 30.25
C MET A 298 2.54 4.85 31.52
N HIS A 299 1.67 5.81 31.83
CA HIS A 299 1.75 6.62 33.04
C HIS A 299 0.44 6.51 33.83
N CYS A 300 0.50 5.96 35.04
CA CYS A 300 -0.68 5.75 35.88
C CYS A 300 -0.70 6.67 37.10
N SER A 301 -1.84 7.29 37.37
CA SER A 301 -2.18 7.87 38.66
C SER A 301 -2.97 6.84 39.49
N HIS A 302 -2.64 6.75 40.78
CA HIS A 302 -3.22 5.78 41.71
C HIS A 302 -3.73 6.53 42.94
N LEU A 303 -5.05 6.57 43.14
CA LEU A 303 -5.67 7.41 44.16
C LEU A 303 -5.85 6.70 45.51
N HIS A 304 -6.23 5.42 45.48
CA HIS A 304 -6.49 4.60 46.68
C HIS A 304 -5.59 3.34 46.78
N GLY A 305 -4.60 3.22 45.88
CA GLY A 305 -3.69 2.08 45.78
C GLY A 305 -3.36 1.74 44.33
N ASN A 306 -2.36 0.89 44.11
CA ASN A 306 -1.95 0.50 42.76
C ASN A 306 -3.08 -0.26 42.05
N PHE A 307 -3.54 0.28 40.91
CA PHE A 307 -4.61 -0.27 40.07
C PHE A 307 -5.97 -0.44 40.77
N THR A 308 -6.23 0.29 41.86
CA THR A 308 -7.55 0.35 42.53
C THR A 308 -8.53 1.28 41.80
N PHE A 309 -9.81 1.24 42.19
CA PHE A 309 -10.86 2.19 41.78
C PHE A 309 -10.36 3.64 41.73
N GLY A 310 -10.73 4.36 40.67
CA GLY A 310 -10.28 5.74 40.40
C GLY A 310 -8.83 5.86 39.90
N SER A 311 -8.07 4.76 39.82
CA SER A 311 -6.77 4.78 39.11
C SER A 311 -6.99 5.07 37.63
N THR A 312 -6.17 5.95 37.05
CA THR A 312 -6.20 6.28 35.62
C THR A 312 -4.83 6.08 35.00
N CYS A 313 -4.76 5.25 33.97
CA CYS A 313 -3.53 5.02 33.19
C CYS A 313 -3.67 5.67 31.82
N ALA A 314 -2.74 6.57 31.49
CA ALA A 314 -2.60 7.16 30.15
C ALA A 314 -1.54 6.39 29.34
N PHE A 315 -1.75 6.30 28.03
CA PHE A 315 -0.93 5.54 27.10
C PHE A 315 -0.40 6.44 25.98
N SER A 316 0.85 6.23 25.60
CA SER A 316 1.48 6.90 24.47
C SER A 316 2.33 5.90 23.68
N CYS A 317 2.55 6.18 22.40
CA CYS A 317 3.40 5.36 21.54
C CYS A 317 4.71 6.10 21.23
N GLN A 318 5.78 5.33 21.04
CA GLN A 318 7.08 5.87 20.64
C GLN A 318 7.01 6.43 19.21
N LYS A 319 7.92 7.34 18.88
CA LYS A 319 7.92 8.08 17.61
C LYS A 319 7.89 7.13 16.41
N GLY A 320 6.84 7.23 15.60
CA GLY A 320 6.62 6.41 14.40
C GLY A 320 5.68 5.22 14.61
N PHE A 321 5.11 5.08 15.81
CA PHE A 321 3.99 4.20 16.11
C PHE A 321 2.75 5.04 16.46
N ALA A 322 1.57 4.58 16.04
CA ALA A 322 0.28 5.18 16.35
C ALA A 322 -0.43 4.40 17.44
N LEU A 323 -1.13 5.10 18.34
CA LEU A 323 -1.93 4.48 19.40
C LEU A 323 -3.27 4.00 18.84
N MET A 324 -3.52 2.70 18.97
CA MET A 324 -4.74 2.04 18.54
C MET A 324 -5.55 1.65 19.79
N GLY A 325 -6.65 2.37 20.04
CA GLY A 325 -7.44 2.25 21.27
C GLY A 325 -7.57 3.59 22.00
N PRO A 326 -7.99 3.59 23.28
CA PRO A 326 -8.17 4.81 24.06
C PRO A 326 -6.83 5.38 24.57
N GLU A 327 -6.70 6.71 24.59
CA GLU A 327 -5.53 7.44 25.14
C GLU A 327 -5.37 7.26 26.66
N SER A 328 -6.47 6.99 27.37
CA SER A 328 -6.45 6.66 28.80
C SER A 328 -7.54 5.65 29.17
N ARG A 329 -7.30 4.92 30.26
CA ARG A 329 -8.23 3.95 30.85
C ARG A 329 -8.33 4.19 32.35
N GLU A 330 -9.52 4.00 32.90
CA GLU A 330 -9.86 4.24 34.31
C GLU A 330 -10.38 2.95 34.96
N CYS A 331 -10.00 2.68 36.21
CA CYS A 331 -10.48 1.55 36.98
C CYS A 331 -11.86 1.84 37.59
N THR A 332 -12.88 1.12 37.14
CA THR A 332 -14.28 1.33 37.53
C THR A 332 -14.68 0.54 38.79
N ALA A 333 -15.80 0.93 39.40
CA ALA A 333 -16.37 0.28 40.58
C ALA A 333 -16.83 -1.18 40.37
N THR A 334 -16.68 -1.74 39.16
CA THR A 334 -16.90 -3.18 38.88
C THR A 334 -15.60 -3.99 38.82
N GLY A 335 -14.45 -3.39 39.13
CA GLY A 335 -13.14 -4.06 39.02
C GLY A 335 -12.66 -4.22 37.57
N THR A 336 -13.17 -3.41 36.65
CA THR A 336 -12.81 -3.44 35.22
C THR A 336 -12.31 -2.09 34.73
N TRP A 337 -11.40 -2.11 33.75
CA TRP A 337 -10.90 -0.90 33.09
C TRP A 337 -11.85 -0.42 32.00
N THR A 338 -12.06 0.89 31.90
CA THR A 338 -12.78 1.50 30.78
C THR A 338 -12.11 1.23 29.43
N GLY A 339 -12.91 1.16 28.37
CA GLY A 339 -12.43 0.93 26.99
C GLY A 339 -11.82 -0.45 26.75
N ASN A 340 -11.41 -0.69 25.50
CA ASN A 340 -10.59 -1.84 25.11
C ASN A 340 -9.10 -1.61 25.47
N THR A 341 -8.29 -2.66 25.40
CA THR A 341 -6.83 -2.54 25.51
C THR A 341 -6.29 -1.70 24.34
N SER A 342 -5.40 -0.78 24.66
CA SER A 342 -4.66 0.08 23.73
C SER A 342 -3.31 -0.55 23.37
N HIS A 343 -2.94 -0.51 22.10
CA HIS A 343 -1.64 -1.01 21.60
C HIS A 343 -1.05 -0.06 20.56
N CYS A 344 0.25 -0.23 20.25
CA CYS A 344 0.97 0.65 19.32
C CYS A 344 1.23 -0.08 17.99
N GLU A 345 0.76 0.47 16.87
CA GLU A 345 1.01 -0.06 15.52
C GLU A 345 1.97 0.85 14.76
N ALA A 346 2.91 0.28 14.00
CA ALA A 346 3.89 1.06 13.23
C ALA A 346 3.19 1.81 12.09
N VAL A 347 3.44 3.13 11.97
CA VAL A 347 2.74 3.99 11.01
C VAL A 347 3.00 3.52 9.57
N THR A 348 1.93 3.20 8.84
CA THR A 348 2.01 2.71 7.45
C THR A 348 2.26 3.84 6.45
N CYS A 349 3.22 3.68 5.56
CA CYS A 349 3.36 4.52 4.37
C CYS A 349 2.61 3.91 3.16
N PRO A 350 2.29 4.70 2.11
CA PRO A 350 1.73 4.19 0.87
C PRO A 350 2.62 3.11 0.24
N VAL A 351 2.02 1.98 -0.17
CA VAL A 351 2.73 0.84 -0.78
C VAL A 351 3.50 1.28 -2.03
N LEU A 352 4.81 1.05 -2.04
CA LEU A 352 5.65 1.28 -3.22
C LEU A 352 5.58 0.10 -4.19
N ARG A 353 5.87 0.37 -5.46
CA ARG A 353 6.00 -0.62 -6.53
C ARG A 353 7.29 -0.36 -7.31
N ALA A 354 7.83 -1.39 -7.94
CA ALA A 354 8.95 -1.21 -8.86
C ALA A 354 8.55 -0.27 -10.00
N PRO A 355 9.42 0.68 -10.39
CA PRO A 355 9.20 1.50 -11.58
C PRO A 355 9.31 0.63 -12.85
N ASP A 356 8.69 1.08 -13.94
CA ASP A 356 8.80 0.40 -15.23
C ASP A 356 10.28 0.29 -15.66
N GLN A 357 10.70 -0.91 -16.08
CA GLN A 357 12.10 -1.25 -16.40
C GLN A 357 13.08 -1.11 -15.22
N GLY A 358 12.58 -1.21 -13.99
CA GLY A 358 13.40 -1.27 -12.77
C GLY A 358 12.97 -2.35 -11.79
N GLU A 359 13.70 -2.42 -10.68
CA GLU A 359 13.51 -3.36 -9.58
C GLU A 359 13.43 -2.60 -8.24
N LEU A 360 12.67 -3.17 -7.30
CA LEU A 360 12.44 -2.63 -5.97
C LEU A 360 12.84 -3.68 -4.93
N ASN A 361 13.73 -3.32 -4.01
CA ASN A 361 14.12 -4.17 -2.89
C ASN A 361 13.87 -3.42 -1.58
N CYS A 362 12.95 -3.90 -0.76
CA CYS A 362 12.56 -3.27 0.50
C CYS A 362 12.94 -4.11 1.71
N SER A 363 13.55 -3.47 2.71
CA SER A 363 13.63 -4.00 4.06
C SER A 363 12.46 -3.45 4.88
N HIS A 364 11.78 -4.35 5.62
CA HIS A 364 10.61 -4.04 6.44
C HIS A 364 10.90 -4.41 7.89
N LEU A 365 11.03 -3.40 8.76
CA LEU A 365 11.49 -3.59 10.15
C LEU A 365 10.35 -3.89 11.13
N HIS A 366 9.17 -3.29 10.90
CA HIS A 366 8.00 -3.40 11.79
C HIS A 366 6.72 -3.83 11.07
N GLY A 367 6.83 -4.27 9.81
CA GLY A 367 5.72 -4.62 8.92
C GLY A 367 5.90 -4.09 7.50
N ASP A 368 5.13 -4.62 6.56
CA ASP A 368 5.22 -4.24 5.15
C ASP A 368 4.88 -2.75 4.96
N PHE A 369 5.86 -2.00 4.43
CA PHE A 369 5.79 -0.55 4.18
C PHE A 369 5.49 0.32 5.41
N THR A 370 5.74 -0.16 6.63
CA THR A 370 5.61 0.62 7.88
C THR A 370 6.83 1.52 8.14
N PHE A 371 6.73 2.41 9.14
CA PHE A 371 7.83 3.22 9.67
C PHE A 371 9.15 2.43 9.80
N GLY A 372 10.25 3.05 9.38
CA GLY A 372 11.59 2.43 9.33
C GLY A 372 11.81 1.48 8.14
N SER A 373 10.78 1.19 7.34
CA SER A 373 10.97 0.46 6.06
C SER A 373 11.85 1.29 5.11
N THR A 374 12.84 0.64 4.50
CA THR A 374 13.73 1.28 3.52
C THR A 374 13.66 0.52 2.21
N CYS A 375 13.29 1.20 1.14
CA CYS A 375 13.16 0.63 -0.20
C CYS A 375 14.25 1.21 -1.11
N ALA A 376 15.11 0.34 -1.64
CA ALA A 376 16.11 0.67 -2.66
C ALA A 376 15.57 0.40 -4.07
N PHE A 377 15.95 1.26 -5.01
CA PHE A 377 15.53 1.25 -6.39
C PHE A 377 16.73 0.99 -7.30
N SER A 378 16.55 0.18 -8.33
CA SER A 378 17.55 0.00 -9.39
C SER A 378 16.87 -0.10 -10.75
N CYS A 379 17.61 0.15 -11.82
CA CYS A 379 17.11 0.08 -13.19
C CYS A 379 17.77 -1.07 -13.95
N GLN A 380 17.02 -1.67 -14.88
CA GLN A 380 17.52 -2.73 -15.73
C GLN A 380 18.58 -2.18 -16.71
N LYS A 381 19.45 -3.07 -17.21
CA LYS A 381 20.58 -2.71 -18.07
C LYS A 381 20.12 -1.90 -19.29
N GLY A 382 20.63 -0.67 -19.41
CA GLY A 382 20.29 0.26 -20.49
C GLY A 382 19.32 1.37 -20.09
N PHE A 383 18.86 1.37 -18.84
CA PHE A 383 18.08 2.43 -18.22
C PHE A 383 18.86 3.05 -17.06
N ALA A 384 18.74 4.37 -16.89
CA ALA A 384 19.33 5.13 -15.78
C ALA A 384 18.26 5.46 -14.73
N LEU A 385 18.64 5.43 -13.45
CA LEU A 385 17.76 5.81 -12.35
C LEU A 385 17.70 7.33 -12.22
N MET A 386 16.49 7.88 -12.30
CA MET A 386 16.20 9.29 -12.13
C MET A 386 15.47 9.49 -10.80
N GLY A 387 16.11 10.16 -9.85
CA GLY A 387 15.61 10.32 -8.47
C GLY A 387 16.53 9.65 -7.44
N PRO A 388 16.06 9.44 -6.19
CA PRO A 388 16.87 8.87 -5.14
C PRO A 388 17.04 7.34 -5.27
N GLU A 389 18.24 6.84 -4.97
CA GLU A 389 18.57 5.40 -4.96
C GLU A 389 17.80 4.61 -3.89
N SER A 390 17.41 5.26 -2.78
CA SER A 390 16.57 4.66 -1.75
C SER A 390 15.62 5.68 -1.13
N ARG A 391 14.53 5.17 -0.55
CA ARG A 391 13.51 5.96 0.17
C ARG A 391 13.15 5.23 1.47
N GLU A 392 12.88 6.01 2.51
CA GLU A 392 12.59 5.53 3.87
C GLU A 392 11.17 5.96 4.28
N CYS A 393 10.42 5.08 4.95
CA CYS A 393 9.10 5.39 5.49
C CYS A 393 9.24 6.14 6.82
N THR A 394 8.82 7.41 6.83
CA THR A 394 8.95 8.30 7.99
C THR A 394 7.80 8.15 8.99
N ALA A 395 8.02 8.65 10.21
CA ALA A 395 7.03 8.64 11.30
C ALA A 395 5.72 9.40 10.99
N THR A 396 5.65 10.14 9.87
CA THR A 396 4.44 10.83 9.38
C THR A 396 3.69 10.05 8.30
N GLY A 397 4.03 8.78 8.05
CA GLY A 397 3.37 7.95 7.03
C GLY A 397 3.72 8.36 5.59
N THR A 398 4.85 9.03 5.40
CA THR A 398 5.32 9.53 4.10
C THR A 398 6.74 9.04 3.79
N TRP A 399 7.02 8.77 2.52
CA TRP A 399 8.35 8.37 2.06
C TRP A 399 9.28 9.58 1.89
N THR A 400 10.55 9.44 2.29
CA THR A 400 11.59 10.44 2.01
C THR A 400 11.83 10.61 0.50
N GLY A 401 12.26 11.80 0.08
CA GLY A 401 12.58 12.12 -1.31
C GLY A 401 11.37 12.14 -2.27
N ASN A 402 11.64 12.48 -3.53
CA ASN A 402 10.68 12.37 -4.63
C ASN A 402 10.58 10.91 -5.15
N THR A 403 9.61 10.66 -6.03
CA THR A 403 9.52 9.38 -6.76
C THR A 403 10.71 9.20 -7.68
N SER A 404 11.29 8.00 -7.66
CA SER A 404 12.33 7.54 -8.56
C SER A 404 11.73 6.72 -9.72
N HIS A 405 12.28 6.90 -10.92
CA HIS A 405 11.86 6.18 -12.14
C HIS A 405 13.05 5.88 -13.05
N CYS A 406 12.87 4.97 -14.02
CA CYS A 406 13.93 4.57 -14.94
C CYS A 406 13.73 5.20 -16.33
N GLU A 407 14.75 5.89 -16.84
CA GLU A 407 14.75 6.47 -18.20
C GLU A 407 15.75 5.74 -19.10
N ALA A 408 15.36 5.45 -20.35
CA ALA A 408 16.22 4.76 -21.31
C ALA A 408 17.42 5.64 -21.68
N ILE A 409 18.64 5.09 -21.56
CA ILE A 409 19.87 5.85 -21.76
C ILE A 409 19.94 6.37 -23.21
N ALA A 410 20.15 7.68 -23.37
CA ALA A 410 20.23 8.34 -24.67
C ALA A 410 21.61 8.16 -25.31
N CYS A 411 21.64 7.81 -26.59
CA CYS A 411 22.84 7.91 -27.43
C CYS A 411 22.88 9.26 -28.18
N PRO A 412 24.06 9.68 -28.69
CA PRO A 412 24.17 10.86 -29.54
C PRO A 412 23.20 10.84 -30.73
N VAL A 413 22.54 11.97 -31.01
CA VAL A 413 21.61 12.11 -32.14
C VAL A 413 22.33 11.84 -33.45
N LEU A 414 21.82 10.89 -34.25
CA LEU A 414 22.35 10.60 -35.58
C LEU A 414 21.59 11.37 -36.68
N SER A 415 22.31 11.70 -37.75
CA SER A 415 21.80 12.24 -39.01
C SER A 415 22.06 11.28 -40.17
N ALA A 416 21.26 11.37 -41.23
CA ALA A 416 21.52 10.60 -42.44
C ALA A 416 22.84 11.07 -43.11
N PRO A 417 23.69 10.16 -43.62
CA PRO A 417 24.89 10.53 -44.35
C PRO A 417 24.52 11.22 -45.67
N GLU A 418 25.43 12.05 -46.19
CA GLU A 418 25.24 12.73 -47.48
C GLU A 418 25.03 11.71 -48.61
N GLN A 419 24.10 12.02 -49.53
CA GLN A 419 23.62 11.11 -50.57
C GLN A 419 23.06 9.76 -50.05
N GLY A 420 22.76 9.68 -48.75
CA GLY A 420 22.12 8.53 -48.11
C GLY A 420 20.69 8.80 -47.62
N LYS A 421 20.14 7.79 -46.97
CA LYS A 421 18.87 7.79 -46.23
C LYS A 421 19.05 6.94 -44.97
N MET A 422 18.41 7.39 -43.89
CA MET A 422 18.38 6.71 -42.60
C MET A 422 16.93 6.33 -42.28
N HIS A 423 16.74 5.14 -41.71
CA HIS A 423 15.48 4.73 -41.10
C HIS A 423 15.75 4.14 -39.72
N CYS A 424 15.16 4.70 -38.67
CA CYS A 424 15.37 4.26 -37.29
C CYS A 424 14.09 3.68 -36.67
N SER A 425 14.21 2.52 -36.04
CA SER A 425 13.28 2.06 -35.02
C SER A 425 13.70 2.62 -33.65
N HIS A 426 12.72 2.99 -32.83
CA HIS A 426 12.91 3.66 -31.54
C HIS A 426 12.06 2.98 -30.48
N LEU A 427 12.62 1.96 -29.80
CA LEU A 427 11.86 1.08 -28.92
C LEU A 427 11.48 1.75 -27.58
N HIS A 428 12.39 2.55 -27.01
CA HIS A 428 12.23 3.19 -25.70
C HIS A 428 12.40 4.72 -25.76
N GLY A 429 12.16 5.33 -26.91
CA GLY A 429 12.38 6.76 -27.15
C GLY A 429 13.34 7.05 -28.32
N LYS A 430 13.40 8.33 -28.72
CA LYS A 430 14.16 8.74 -29.91
C LYS A 430 15.66 8.73 -29.63
N PHE A 431 16.40 7.84 -30.29
CA PHE A 431 17.84 7.60 -30.11
C PHE A 431 18.24 7.13 -28.69
N THR A 432 17.32 6.52 -27.93
CA THR A 432 17.63 5.85 -26.65
C THR A 432 17.97 4.37 -26.85
N PHE A 433 18.43 3.70 -25.79
CA PHE A 433 18.79 2.29 -25.76
C PHE A 433 17.82 1.39 -26.54
N GLY A 434 18.36 0.46 -27.35
CA GLY A 434 17.57 -0.39 -28.24
C GLY A 434 17.01 0.31 -29.48
N SER A 435 17.36 1.58 -29.73
CA SER A 435 17.14 2.20 -31.04
C SER A 435 18.07 1.59 -32.08
N THR A 436 17.54 1.15 -33.22
CA THR A 436 18.32 0.64 -34.35
C THR A 436 18.11 1.53 -35.56
N CYS A 437 19.17 2.07 -36.13
CA CYS A 437 19.15 2.91 -37.33
C CYS A 437 19.80 2.15 -38.50
N ALA A 438 19.02 1.86 -39.54
CA ALA A 438 19.48 1.31 -40.80
C ALA A 438 19.81 2.41 -41.81
N PHE A 439 20.84 2.17 -42.63
CA PHE A 439 21.40 3.10 -43.59
C PHE A 439 21.27 2.55 -45.02
N SER A 440 21.01 3.43 -45.98
CA SER A 440 20.98 3.08 -47.40
C SER A 440 21.42 4.26 -48.25
N CYS A 441 22.09 4.00 -49.37
CA CYS A 441 22.55 5.04 -50.29
C CYS A 441 21.55 5.30 -51.42
N GLN A 442 21.59 6.52 -51.98
CA GLN A 442 20.82 6.85 -53.17
C GLN A 442 21.40 6.16 -54.41
N LYS A 443 20.57 6.00 -55.46
CA LYS A 443 20.94 5.25 -56.67
C LYS A 443 22.25 5.79 -57.28
N GLY A 444 23.24 4.92 -57.44
CA GLY A 444 24.56 5.25 -57.97
C GLY A 444 25.61 5.63 -56.92
N PHE A 445 25.27 5.50 -55.63
CA PHE A 445 26.20 5.54 -54.51
C PHE A 445 26.18 4.20 -53.76
N ALA A 446 27.34 3.73 -53.31
CA ALA A 446 27.52 2.52 -52.52
C ALA A 446 27.72 2.86 -51.03
N LEU A 447 27.23 2.01 -50.14
CA LEU A 447 27.40 2.18 -48.69
C LEU A 447 28.75 1.63 -48.25
N MET A 448 29.53 2.47 -47.57
CA MET A 448 30.85 2.15 -47.05
C MET A 448 30.82 2.24 -45.52
N GLY A 449 30.77 1.09 -44.85
CA GLY A 449 30.55 0.95 -43.40
C GLY A 449 29.39 0.01 -43.10
N PRO A 450 28.92 -0.07 -41.83
CA PRO A 450 27.85 -0.97 -41.41
C PRO A 450 26.48 -0.58 -41.99
N GLU A 451 25.66 -1.57 -42.35
CA GLU A 451 24.29 -1.36 -42.84
C GLU A 451 23.33 -0.86 -41.76
N SER A 452 23.61 -1.13 -40.48
CA SER A 452 22.81 -0.69 -39.34
C SER A 452 23.68 -0.43 -38.11
N ARG A 453 23.20 0.46 -37.22
CA ARG A 453 23.82 0.75 -35.91
C ARG A 453 22.76 0.70 -34.82
N GLU A 454 23.14 0.22 -33.64
CA GLU A 454 22.27 0.09 -32.46
C GLU A 454 22.76 0.98 -31.32
N CYS A 455 21.85 1.61 -30.58
CA CYS A 455 22.14 2.36 -29.36
C CYS A 455 22.29 1.41 -28.17
N THR A 456 23.51 1.27 -27.66
CA THR A 456 23.88 0.32 -26.61
C THR A 456 23.58 0.84 -25.20
N ALA A 457 23.59 -0.07 -24.22
CA ALA A 457 23.33 0.24 -22.82
C ALA A 457 24.35 1.19 -22.14
N THR A 458 25.42 1.57 -22.84
CA THR A 458 26.42 2.57 -22.38
C THR A 458 26.20 3.97 -22.97
N GLY A 459 25.09 4.22 -23.69
CA GLY A 459 24.82 5.51 -24.34
C GLY A 459 25.69 5.75 -25.58
N THR A 460 26.25 4.68 -26.17
CA THR A 460 27.09 4.71 -27.37
C THR A 460 26.48 3.87 -28.49
N TRP A 461 26.67 4.30 -29.73
CA TRP A 461 26.28 3.51 -30.90
C TRP A 461 27.31 2.40 -31.20
N THR A 462 26.85 1.30 -31.79
CA THR A 462 27.74 0.28 -32.37
C THR A 462 28.49 0.81 -33.60
N GLU A 463 29.76 0.40 -33.75
CA GLU A 463 30.64 0.74 -34.90
C GLU A 463 30.69 2.24 -35.24
N ASP A 464 31.12 2.61 -36.45
CA ASP A 464 31.22 4.00 -36.93
C ASP A 464 30.08 4.38 -37.89
N ILE A 465 29.94 5.68 -38.19
CA ILE A 465 28.94 6.17 -39.15
C ILE A 465 29.32 5.71 -40.58
N PRO A 466 28.44 4.98 -41.30
CA PRO A 466 28.68 4.62 -42.68
C PRO A 466 28.51 5.83 -43.62
N ARG A 467 29.26 5.84 -44.72
CA ARG A 467 29.25 6.92 -45.72
C ARG A 467 28.83 6.41 -47.11
N CYS A 468 28.25 7.27 -47.93
CA CYS A 468 27.86 6.92 -49.31
C CYS A 468 28.89 7.46 -50.31
N GLU A 469 29.56 6.57 -51.04
CA GLU A 469 30.55 6.92 -52.07
C GLU A 469 30.00 6.67 -53.47
N ALA A 470 30.28 7.56 -54.43
CA ALA A 470 29.78 7.43 -55.80
C ALA A 470 30.39 6.21 -56.49
N VAL A 471 29.57 5.36 -57.12
CA VAL A 471 30.02 4.14 -57.78
C VAL A 471 30.97 4.48 -58.92
N ALA A 472 32.19 3.93 -58.89
CA ALA A 472 33.19 4.13 -59.93
C ALA A 472 32.90 3.28 -61.18
N CYS A 473 33.06 3.86 -62.37
CA CYS A 473 33.19 3.12 -63.62
C CYS A 473 34.67 2.92 -63.99
N PRO A 474 35.01 1.95 -64.86
CA PRO A 474 36.35 1.82 -65.43
C PRO A 474 36.84 3.13 -66.05
N VAL A 475 38.10 3.50 -65.80
CA VAL A 475 38.71 4.72 -66.36
C VAL A 475 38.70 4.65 -67.90
N LEU A 476 38.29 5.74 -68.54
CA LEU A 476 38.32 5.87 -70.00
C LEU A 476 39.57 6.64 -70.45
N SER A 477 40.19 6.16 -71.53
CA SER A 477 41.26 6.85 -72.27
C SER A 477 40.72 7.39 -73.59
N ALA A 478 41.43 8.35 -74.20
CA ALA A 478 41.09 8.81 -75.54
C ALA A 478 41.28 7.68 -76.58
N PRO A 479 40.42 7.60 -77.61
CA PRO A 479 40.65 6.70 -78.75
C PRO A 479 41.83 7.21 -79.58
N ASP A 480 42.51 6.28 -80.26
CA ASP A 480 43.60 6.65 -81.18
C ASP A 480 43.09 7.61 -82.28
N GLN A 481 43.92 8.61 -82.61
CA GLN A 481 43.60 9.75 -83.50
C GLN A 481 42.32 10.52 -83.08
N GLY A 482 42.02 10.55 -81.78
CA GLY A 482 40.90 11.28 -81.21
C GLY A 482 41.20 11.86 -79.83
N GLU A 483 40.18 12.50 -79.27
CA GLU A 483 40.23 13.26 -78.02
C GLU A 483 39.10 12.84 -77.08
N LEU A 484 39.33 13.02 -75.78
CA LEU A 484 38.38 12.70 -74.72
C LEU A 484 38.21 13.91 -73.81
N ASN A 485 36.96 14.37 -73.64
CA ASN A 485 36.62 15.42 -72.70
C ASN A 485 35.54 14.91 -71.73
N CYS A 486 35.87 14.81 -70.44
CA CYS A 486 34.99 14.26 -69.42
C CYS A 486 34.58 15.32 -68.39
N SER A 487 33.28 15.44 -68.13
CA SER A 487 32.76 16.07 -66.92
C SER A 487 32.63 15.03 -65.81
N HIS A 488 33.06 15.40 -64.60
CA HIS A 488 33.06 14.54 -63.41
C HIS A 488 32.25 15.21 -62.30
N LEU A 489 31.07 14.69 -62.00
CA LEU A 489 30.12 15.32 -61.07
C LEU A 489 30.36 14.95 -59.60
N HIS A 490 30.80 13.71 -59.35
CA HIS A 490 30.96 13.15 -57.99
C HIS A 490 32.33 12.48 -57.77
N GLY A 491 33.30 12.79 -58.62
CA GLY A 491 34.63 12.16 -58.64
C GLY A 491 35.04 11.67 -60.04
N ASN A 492 36.33 11.44 -60.25
CA ASN A 492 36.86 11.04 -61.55
C ASN A 492 36.29 9.67 -61.96
N PHE A 493 35.62 9.64 -63.11
CA PHE A 493 34.97 8.46 -63.70
C PHE A 493 33.91 7.78 -62.81
N THR A 494 33.34 8.48 -61.82
CA THR A 494 32.22 7.99 -60.99
C THR A 494 30.85 8.25 -61.62
N PHE A 495 29.79 7.67 -61.02
CA PHE A 495 28.40 7.84 -61.43
C PHE A 495 28.03 9.28 -61.82
N GLY A 496 27.35 9.44 -62.97
CA GLY A 496 27.00 10.73 -63.55
C GLY A 496 28.14 11.43 -64.32
N SER A 497 29.37 10.89 -64.30
CA SER A 497 30.43 11.35 -65.21
C SER A 497 30.02 11.16 -66.66
N THR A 498 30.19 12.19 -67.49
CA THR A 498 29.88 12.14 -68.92
C THR A 498 31.14 12.46 -69.72
N CYS A 499 31.54 11.53 -70.58
CA CYS A 499 32.72 11.65 -71.44
C CYS A 499 32.28 11.79 -72.90
N ALA A 500 32.66 12.88 -73.55
CA ALA A 500 32.46 13.16 -74.96
C ALA A 500 33.71 12.83 -75.79
N PHE A 501 33.49 12.40 -77.03
CA PHE A 501 34.54 11.93 -77.94
C PHE A 501 34.56 12.75 -79.23
N SER A 502 35.74 13.24 -79.60
CA SER A 502 36.03 13.88 -80.90
C SER A 502 37.12 13.12 -81.63
N CYS A 503 37.15 13.22 -82.97
CA CYS A 503 38.25 12.72 -83.79
C CYS A 503 39.04 13.88 -84.37
N GLN A 504 40.33 13.66 -84.61
CA GLN A 504 41.20 14.64 -85.24
C GLN A 504 40.87 14.80 -86.73
N MET A 505 41.33 15.89 -87.34
CA MET A 505 40.99 16.24 -88.73
C MET A 505 41.36 15.10 -89.70
N GLY A 506 40.43 14.74 -90.58
CA GLY A 506 40.61 13.63 -91.54
C GLY A 506 40.18 12.25 -91.01
N PHE A 507 39.70 12.16 -89.76
CA PHE A 507 39.12 10.94 -89.18
C PHE A 507 37.65 11.12 -88.81
N VAL A 508 36.84 10.07 -88.99
CA VAL A 508 35.42 10.02 -88.62
C VAL A 508 35.20 9.17 -87.37
N LEU A 509 34.33 9.64 -86.47
CA LEU A 509 33.97 8.93 -85.23
C LEU A 509 33.00 7.78 -85.52
N MET A 510 33.42 6.56 -85.17
CA MET A 510 32.62 5.34 -85.21
C MET A 510 32.22 4.96 -83.78
N GLY A 511 30.96 5.21 -83.41
CA GLY A 511 30.42 4.94 -82.07
C GLY A 511 29.53 6.08 -81.55
N PRO A 512 29.08 6.02 -80.29
CA PRO A 512 28.31 7.09 -79.66
C PRO A 512 29.18 8.36 -79.45
N LYS A 513 28.59 9.56 -79.61
CA LYS A 513 29.34 10.83 -79.43
C LYS A 513 29.73 11.13 -77.98
N SER A 514 29.04 10.52 -77.03
CA SER A 514 29.34 10.57 -75.61
C SER A 514 28.93 9.27 -74.91
N ARG A 515 29.52 9.01 -73.75
CA ARG A 515 29.20 7.89 -72.86
C ARG A 515 29.07 8.42 -71.44
N GLU A 516 28.18 7.83 -70.65
CA GLU A 516 27.84 8.23 -69.28
C GLU A 516 28.10 7.07 -68.31
N CYS A 517 28.68 7.36 -67.13
CA CYS A 517 28.89 6.37 -66.09
C CYS A 517 27.58 6.10 -65.34
N THR A 518 27.02 4.90 -65.52
CA THR A 518 25.74 4.49 -64.92
C THR A 518 25.89 4.08 -63.45
N ALA A 519 24.75 4.03 -62.75
CA ALA A 519 24.67 3.60 -61.35
C ALA A 519 25.12 2.14 -61.09
N MET A 520 25.42 1.36 -62.14
CA MET A 520 25.92 -0.02 -62.07
C MET A 520 27.44 -0.12 -62.20
N GLY A 521 28.17 1.01 -62.26
CA GLY A 521 29.62 1.02 -62.51
C GLY A 521 30.01 0.72 -63.96
N THR A 522 29.08 0.86 -64.91
CA THR A 522 29.31 0.60 -66.35
C THR A 522 29.00 1.83 -67.19
N TRP A 523 29.74 2.04 -68.28
CA TRP A 523 29.52 3.11 -69.23
C TRP A 523 28.40 2.78 -70.22
N THR A 524 27.56 3.77 -70.56
CA THR A 524 26.57 3.63 -71.64
C THR A 524 27.23 3.46 -73.01
N GLY A 525 26.60 2.67 -73.89
CA GLY A 525 27.03 2.44 -75.28
C GLY A 525 28.36 1.69 -75.44
N ASP A 526 28.68 1.34 -76.68
CA ASP A 526 29.91 0.63 -77.04
C ASP A 526 31.16 1.54 -77.10
N ALA A 527 32.34 0.91 -77.24
CA ALA A 527 33.60 1.62 -77.39
C ALA A 527 33.68 2.39 -78.74
N THR A 528 33.99 3.68 -78.64
CA THR A 528 34.23 4.61 -79.75
C THR A 528 35.60 4.41 -80.37
N ARG A 529 35.71 4.56 -81.70
CA ARG A 529 37.00 4.61 -82.41
C ARG A 529 36.98 5.64 -83.55
N CYS A 530 38.11 6.28 -83.81
CA CYS A 530 38.28 7.11 -85.00
C CYS A 530 38.78 6.25 -86.17
N LYS A 531 38.29 6.52 -87.39
CA LYS A 531 38.77 5.87 -88.62
C LYS A 531 39.09 6.92 -89.68
N ALA A 532 40.21 6.78 -90.38
CA ALA A 532 40.58 7.70 -91.45
C ALA A 532 39.51 7.72 -92.57
N ILE A 533 39.23 8.92 -93.09
CA ILE A 533 38.31 9.15 -94.20
C ILE A 533 38.93 8.56 -95.48
N THR A 534 38.12 7.94 -96.33
CA THR A 534 38.57 7.29 -97.58
C THR A 534 38.36 8.20 -98.80
N CYS A 535 39.35 8.27 -99.69
CA CYS A 535 39.20 8.85 -101.03
C CYS A 535 38.87 7.75 -102.08
N PRO A 536 38.39 8.13 -103.28
CA PRO A 536 38.28 7.20 -104.41
C PRO A 536 39.61 6.53 -104.76
N VAL A 537 39.59 5.28 -105.20
CA VAL A 537 40.79 4.58 -105.67
C VAL A 537 41.33 5.25 -106.94
N LEU A 538 42.65 5.42 -107.02
CA LEU A 538 43.35 5.94 -108.20
C LEU A 538 43.97 4.80 -109.02
N SER A 539 44.05 5.00 -110.34
CA SER A 539 44.71 4.12 -111.31
C SER A 539 45.76 4.90 -112.10
N ALA A 540 46.74 4.19 -112.68
CA ALA A 540 47.74 4.82 -113.55
C ALA A 540 47.10 5.40 -114.83
N PRO A 541 47.61 6.52 -115.36
CA PRO A 541 47.22 7.05 -116.66
C PRO A 541 47.80 6.18 -117.79
N ASP A 542 47.19 6.25 -118.98
CA ASP A 542 47.68 5.51 -120.14
C ASP A 542 49.10 5.97 -120.53
N GLN A 543 49.96 5.01 -120.86
CA GLN A 543 51.41 5.16 -121.05
C GLN A 543 52.15 5.80 -119.86
N GLY A 544 51.63 5.64 -118.63
CA GLY A 544 52.27 6.08 -117.39
C GLY A 544 52.21 5.07 -116.26
N GLU A 545 52.75 5.47 -115.11
CA GLU A 545 52.87 4.67 -113.88
C GLU A 545 52.27 5.43 -112.68
N LEU A 546 51.94 4.70 -111.62
CA LEU A 546 51.35 5.20 -110.37
C LEU A 546 52.07 4.58 -109.17
N ASN A 547 52.50 5.41 -108.22
CA ASN A 547 53.09 4.96 -106.96
C ASN A 547 52.44 5.70 -105.78
N CYS A 548 51.84 4.97 -104.84
CA CYS A 548 51.08 5.54 -103.73
C CYS A 548 51.66 5.16 -102.36
N SER A 549 51.73 6.14 -101.46
CA SER A 549 51.95 5.93 -100.03
C SER A 549 50.63 6.02 -99.26
N HIS A 550 50.42 5.08 -98.33
CA HIS A 550 49.16 4.90 -97.59
C HIS A 550 49.44 4.86 -96.08
N LEU A 551 49.33 6.01 -95.41
CA LEU A 551 49.74 6.16 -94.00
C LEU A 551 48.70 5.64 -92.98
N HIS A 552 47.41 5.70 -93.33
CA HIS A 552 46.30 5.33 -92.44
C HIS A 552 45.35 4.27 -93.05
N GLY A 553 45.79 3.62 -94.14
CA GLY A 553 45.04 2.64 -94.93
C GLY A 553 45.00 3.00 -96.42
N ASP A 554 44.62 2.02 -97.25
CA ASP A 554 44.62 2.17 -98.70
C ASP A 554 43.69 3.30 -99.16
N PHE A 555 44.26 4.27 -99.88
CA PHE A 555 43.59 5.48 -100.39
C PHE A 555 42.86 6.31 -99.30
N THR A 556 43.25 6.21 -98.02
CA THR A 556 42.71 7.05 -96.93
C THR A 556 43.33 8.44 -96.90
N PHE A 557 42.78 9.31 -96.04
CA PHE A 557 43.34 10.60 -95.67
C PHE A 557 44.87 10.56 -95.51
N ASP A 558 45.50 11.62 -96.00
CA ASP A 558 46.94 11.84 -96.10
C ASP A 558 47.72 10.90 -97.05
N SER A 559 47.07 9.88 -97.64
CA SER A 559 47.67 9.10 -98.74
C SER A 559 48.13 10.01 -99.88
N THR A 560 49.31 9.75 -100.44
CA THR A 560 49.88 10.55 -101.52
C THR A 560 50.29 9.65 -102.68
N CYS A 561 49.80 9.94 -103.87
CA CYS A 561 50.03 9.17 -105.09
C CYS A 561 50.78 10.02 -106.12
N ALA A 562 51.93 9.54 -106.58
CA ALA A 562 52.78 10.17 -107.59
C ALA A 562 52.63 9.49 -108.97
N PHE A 563 52.85 10.27 -110.03
CA PHE A 563 52.59 9.91 -111.42
C PHE A 563 53.81 10.17 -112.31
N SER A 564 54.08 9.27 -113.26
CA SER A 564 55.17 9.40 -114.25
C SER A 564 54.74 8.87 -115.63
N CYS A 565 55.26 9.47 -116.72
CA CYS A 565 55.06 8.96 -118.09
C CYS A 565 56.21 8.05 -118.53
N GLN A 566 55.92 7.12 -119.44
CA GLN A 566 56.93 6.27 -120.08
C GLN A 566 57.78 7.03 -121.10
N LYS A 567 58.98 6.51 -121.36
CA LYS A 567 60.04 7.18 -122.14
C LYS A 567 59.62 7.45 -123.59
N GLY A 568 59.31 8.70 -123.90
CA GLY A 568 58.87 9.16 -125.21
C GLY A 568 57.68 10.11 -125.16
N PHE A 569 57.01 10.20 -124.00
CA PHE A 569 55.85 11.06 -123.76
C PHE A 569 56.10 12.03 -122.60
N GLU A 570 55.43 13.19 -122.62
CA GLU A 570 55.58 14.28 -121.64
C GLU A 570 54.35 14.39 -120.71
N LEU A 571 54.55 14.56 -119.40
CA LEU A 571 53.47 14.53 -118.39
C LEU A 571 52.68 15.85 -118.33
N MET A 572 51.40 15.78 -118.69
CA MET A 572 50.46 16.90 -118.73
C MET A 572 49.50 16.83 -117.54
N GLY A 573 49.88 17.43 -116.42
CA GLY A 573 49.08 17.53 -115.19
C GLY A 573 49.96 17.64 -113.93
N PRO A 574 49.39 17.49 -112.72
CA PRO A 574 50.17 17.43 -111.49
C PRO A 574 50.97 16.12 -111.41
N ASP A 575 52.22 16.20 -110.89
CA ASP A 575 53.09 15.04 -110.65
C ASP A 575 52.61 14.16 -109.48
N SER A 576 51.76 14.71 -108.62
CA SER A 576 51.33 14.09 -107.38
C SER A 576 49.95 14.58 -106.95
N ARG A 577 49.17 13.69 -106.32
CA ARG A 577 47.85 13.97 -105.76
C ARG A 577 47.77 13.42 -104.34
N LYS A 578 47.16 14.17 -103.42
CA LYS A 578 47.03 13.80 -102.00
C LYS A 578 45.55 13.68 -101.59
N CYS A 579 45.23 12.68 -100.77
CA CYS A 579 43.88 12.48 -100.24
C CYS A 579 43.61 13.44 -99.08
N THR A 580 42.61 14.30 -99.25
CA THR A 580 42.27 15.38 -98.33
C THR A 580 41.26 14.95 -97.26
N ALA A 581 41.12 15.74 -96.19
CA ALA A 581 40.19 15.49 -95.10
C ALA A 581 38.70 15.50 -95.51
N THR A 582 38.39 15.93 -96.74
CA THR A 582 37.04 15.88 -97.34
C THR A 582 36.78 14.63 -98.19
N GLY A 583 37.71 13.66 -98.25
CA GLY A 583 37.56 12.44 -99.05
C GLY A 583 37.79 12.64 -100.55
N THR A 584 38.49 13.71 -100.95
CA THR A 584 38.79 14.04 -102.34
C THR A 584 40.30 14.18 -102.58
N TRP A 585 40.75 13.92 -103.81
CA TRP A 585 42.16 14.10 -104.21
C TRP A 585 42.43 15.54 -104.65
N THR A 586 43.62 16.06 -104.34
CA THR A 586 44.10 17.35 -104.87
C THR A 586 44.34 17.30 -106.38
N GLY A 587 44.08 18.41 -107.07
CA GLY A 587 44.37 18.58 -108.51
C GLY A 587 43.54 17.69 -109.44
N ASP A 588 43.72 17.87 -110.75
CA ASP A 588 43.11 17.04 -111.81
C ASP A 588 43.97 15.79 -112.14
N ALA A 589 43.48 14.92 -113.03
CA ALA A 589 44.20 13.71 -113.46
C ALA A 589 45.18 14.00 -114.62
N PRO A 590 46.45 13.56 -114.54
CA PRO A 590 47.47 13.80 -115.58
C PRO A 590 47.41 12.81 -116.77
N ARG A 591 48.07 13.15 -117.90
CA ARG A 591 48.17 12.33 -119.14
C ARG A 591 49.51 12.51 -119.89
N CYS A 592 49.75 11.79 -121.00
CA CYS A 592 51.05 11.71 -121.70
C CYS A 592 50.95 11.89 -123.26
N GLU A 593 51.78 12.71 -123.93
CA GLU A 593 51.69 13.06 -125.40
C GLU A 593 53.07 13.19 -126.17
N GLY A 594 53.09 13.28 -127.53
CA GLY A 594 54.30 13.23 -128.42
C GLY A 594 54.27 13.99 -129.80
N ARG A 595 55.30 13.89 -130.69
CA ARG A 595 55.56 14.78 -131.88
C ARG A 595 55.76 14.06 -133.26
N ALA A 596 55.58 14.73 -134.44
CA ALA A 596 55.19 14.06 -135.72
C ALA A 596 55.64 14.64 -137.13
N ALA A 597 55.40 13.85 -138.21
CA ALA A 597 55.40 14.13 -139.69
C ALA A 597 54.93 12.86 -140.51
N ALA A 598 54.58 12.80 -141.82
CA ALA A 598 53.99 13.73 -142.83
C ALA A 598 53.52 13.00 -144.17
N THR A 599 52.53 13.58 -144.88
CA THR A 599 52.00 13.42 -146.30
C THR A 599 51.97 12.11 -147.13
N ALA A 600 50.76 11.71 -147.59
CA ALA A 600 50.43 11.04 -148.87
C ALA A 600 48.91 11.20 -149.22
N GLN A 601 48.44 10.90 -150.44
CA GLN A 601 47.02 11.11 -150.88
C GLN A 601 46.50 9.99 -151.84
N ALA A 602 45.18 9.72 -151.86
CA ALA A 602 44.58 8.48 -152.43
C ALA A 602 43.59 8.67 -153.62
N ILE A 603 43.33 7.59 -154.35
CA ILE A 603 42.57 7.53 -155.64
C ILE A 603 41.13 6.99 -155.44
N LYS A 604 40.16 7.48 -156.25
CA LYS A 604 38.72 7.20 -156.10
C LYS A 604 38.01 7.02 -157.46
N CYS A 605 37.06 6.08 -157.54
CA CYS A 605 36.15 5.85 -158.67
C CYS A 605 34.83 6.64 -158.55
N SER A 606 34.04 6.68 -159.62
CA SER A 606 32.66 7.18 -159.62
C SER A 606 31.70 6.23 -158.89
N ALA A 607 30.60 6.77 -158.34
CA ALA A 607 29.55 5.95 -157.73
C ALA A 607 28.68 5.25 -158.79
N LEU A 608 28.33 3.98 -158.55
CA LEU A 608 27.38 3.22 -159.38
C LEU A 608 25.98 3.22 -158.75
N THR A 609 24.94 3.13 -159.59
CA THR A 609 23.54 3.03 -159.18
C THR A 609 22.90 1.75 -159.71
N ALA A 610 21.82 1.29 -159.06
CA ALA A 610 21.13 0.06 -159.45
C ALA A 610 20.33 0.21 -160.76
N PRO A 611 20.28 -0.82 -161.61
CA PRO A 611 19.47 -0.82 -162.83
C PRO A 611 17.96 -0.82 -162.52
N LYS A 612 17.15 -0.34 -163.47
CA LYS A 612 15.69 -0.38 -163.36
C LYS A 612 15.20 -1.83 -163.23
N MET A 613 14.29 -2.07 -162.29
CA MET A 613 13.81 -3.40 -161.89
C MET A 613 14.89 -4.37 -161.40
N GLY A 614 16.03 -3.85 -160.95
CA GLY A 614 17.07 -4.60 -160.26
C GLY A 614 17.54 -3.94 -158.97
N GLN A 615 18.60 -4.48 -158.39
CA GLN A 615 19.28 -4.00 -157.18
C GLN A 615 20.79 -4.08 -157.39
N ALA A 616 21.54 -3.30 -156.60
CA ALA A 616 23.00 -3.31 -156.58
C ALA A 616 23.50 -3.28 -155.14
N ALA A 617 24.50 -4.10 -154.82
CA ALA A 617 25.13 -4.18 -153.51
C ALA A 617 26.64 -3.99 -153.67
N CYS A 618 27.21 -2.99 -152.98
CA CYS A 618 28.63 -2.63 -153.09
C CYS A 618 29.38 -2.84 -151.76
N SER A 619 30.66 -3.14 -151.86
CA SER A 619 31.58 -3.26 -150.72
C SER A 619 32.82 -2.39 -150.92
N HIS A 620 33.28 -1.75 -149.84
CA HIS A 620 34.28 -0.67 -149.87
C HIS A 620 35.36 -0.90 -148.80
N LEU A 621 36.47 -1.54 -149.17
CA LEU A 621 37.50 -1.95 -148.22
C LEU A 621 38.35 -0.79 -147.67
N HIS A 622 38.53 0.27 -148.47
CA HIS A 622 39.40 1.42 -148.16
C HIS A 622 38.67 2.77 -148.32
N GLY A 623 37.36 2.79 -148.05
CA GLY A 623 36.48 3.96 -148.19
C GLY A 623 35.63 3.95 -149.47
N ASP A 624 34.55 4.73 -149.48
CA ASP A 624 33.50 4.69 -150.51
C ASP A 624 34.04 4.80 -151.93
N PHE A 625 33.80 3.78 -152.76
CA PHE A 625 34.23 3.72 -154.16
C PHE A 625 35.73 3.98 -154.39
N THR A 626 36.61 3.66 -153.43
CA THR A 626 38.07 3.65 -153.65
C THR A 626 38.55 2.34 -154.30
N PHE A 627 39.82 2.29 -154.70
CA PHE A 627 40.45 1.12 -155.33
C PHE A 627 40.16 -0.19 -154.59
N GLY A 628 39.75 -1.24 -155.32
CA GLY A 628 39.32 -2.52 -154.77
C GLY A 628 37.86 -2.57 -154.30
N SER A 629 37.09 -1.50 -154.48
CA SER A 629 35.63 -1.55 -154.28
C SER A 629 34.96 -2.44 -155.32
N THR A 630 34.04 -3.31 -154.91
CA THR A 630 33.28 -4.20 -155.78
C THR A 630 31.77 -3.95 -155.64
N CYS A 631 31.02 -4.11 -156.73
CA CYS A 631 29.56 -3.97 -156.76
C CYS A 631 28.92 -5.14 -157.55
N ALA A 632 27.98 -5.84 -156.94
CA ALA A 632 27.21 -6.93 -157.55
C ALA A 632 25.76 -6.51 -157.87
N PHE A 633 25.16 -7.11 -158.90
CA PHE A 633 23.86 -6.73 -159.47
C PHE A 633 22.89 -7.91 -159.55
N SER A 634 21.59 -7.66 -159.37
CA SER A 634 20.53 -8.67 -159.49
C SER A 634 19.21 -8.07 -159.97
N CYS A 635 18.30 -8.90 -160.51
CA CYS A 635 16.98 -8.50 -161.02
C CYS A 635 15.83 -8.96 -160.13
N GLN A 636 14.69 -8.25 -160.20
CA GLN A 636 13.46 -8.59 -159.49
C GLN A 636 12.73 -9.76 -160.16
N LYS A 637 11.92 -10.50 -159.37
CA LYS A 637 11.23 -11.72 -159.82
C LYS A 637 10.35 -11.47 -161.06
N GLY A 638 10.57 -12.28 -162.11
CA GLY A 638 9.92 -12.13 -163.41
C GLY A 638 10.80 -11.44 -164.47
N PHE A 639 11.99 -10.97 -164.09
CA PHE A 639 12.99 -10.40 -164.97
C PHE A 639 14.34 -11.14 -164.84
N VAL A 640 15.11 -11.20 -165.92
CA VAL A 640 16.44 -11.82 -166.01
C VAL A 640 17.54 -10.76 -166.19
N LEU A 641 18.71 -10.98 -165.60
CA LEU A 641 19.85 -10.06 -165.70
C LEU A 641 20.59 -10.26 -167.02
N VAL A 642 20.77 -9.17 -167.77
CA VAL A 642 21.51 -9.11 -169.04
C VAL A 642 22.70 -8.17 -168.88
N GLY A 643 23.88 -8.75 -168.70
CA GLY A 643 25.16 -8.05 -168.48
C GLY A 643 26.02 -8.76 -167.43
N ALA A 644 27.07 -8.09 -166.96
CA ALA A 644 27.97 -8.62 -165.93
C ALA A 644 27.31 -8.62 -164.54
N GLU A 645 27.41 -9.72 -163.81
CA GLU A 645 26.85 -9.88 -162.46
C GLU A 645 27.58 -9.06 -161.38
N SER A 646 28.84 -8.68 -161.61
CA SER A 646 29.60 -7.79 -160.73
C SER A 646 30.65 -6.95 -161.48
N ARG A 647 31.09 -5.86 -160.85
CA ARG A 647 32.06 -4.88 -161.36
C ARG A 647 33.01 -4.43 -160.23
N GLU A 648 34.25 -4.06 -160.58
CA GLU A 648 35.31 -3.67 -159.64
C GLU A 648 35.97 -2.33 -160.01
N CYS A 649 36.29 -1.50 -159.00
CA CYS A 649 36.99 -0.23 -159.10
C CYS A 649 38.51 -0.43 -159.20
N THR A 650 39.07 -0.20 -160.39
CA THR A 650 40.49 -0.41 -160.71
C THR A 650 41.39 0.73 -160.23
N ALA A 651 42.71 0.49 -160.19
CA ALA A 651 43.72 1.48 -159.80
C ALA A 651 43.75 2.74 -160.71
N MET A 652 43.10 2.68 -161.89
CA MET A 652 42.96 3.80 -162.82
C MET A 652 41.73 4.69 -162.53
N GLY A 653 40.95 4.39 -161.49
CA GLY A 653 39.73 5.16 -161.13
C GLY A 653 38.48 4.78 -161.93
N THR A 654 38.48 3.65 -162.63
CA THR A 654 37.39 3.19 -163.51
C THR A 654 36.88 1.80 -163.14
N TRP A 655 35.62 1.52 -163.48
CA TRP A 655 34.95 0.23 -163.23
C TRP A 655 35.18 -0.77 -164.37
N THR A 656 35.31 -2.05 -164.03
CA THR A 656 35.33 -3.15 -165.01
C THR A 656 33.94 -3.39 -165.64
N GLY A 657 33.92 -3.83 -166.90
CA GLY A 657 32.69 -4.20 -167.64
C GLY A 657 31.72 -3.04 -167.93
N ASP A 658 30.61 -3.36 -168.60
CA ASP A 658 29.48 -2.44 -168.84
C ASP A 658 28.40 -2.58 -167.74
N THR A 659 27.45 -1.64 -167.72
CA THR A 659 26.35 -1.64 -166.73
C THR A 659 25.26 -2.66 -167.14
N PRO A 660 24.92 -3.66 -166.29
CA PRO A 660 23.89 -4.65 -166.61
C PRO A 660 22.47 -4.08 -166.48
N HIS A 661 21.49 -4.77 -167.07
CA HIS A 661 20.07 -4.40 -167.02
C HIS A 661 19.15 -5.62 -166.92
N CYS A 662 17.84 -5.40 -166.76
CA CYS A 662 16.84 -6.46 -166.51
C CYS A 662 15.78 -6.53 -167.62
N GLU A 663 15.59 -7.70 -168.22
CA GLU A 663 14.57 -7.97 -169.26
C GLU A 663 13.48 -8.92 -168.77
N ALA A 664 12.24 -8.78 -169.26
CA ALA A 664 11.08 -9.55 -168.79
C ALA A 664 11.03 -10.98 -169.39
N ILE A 665 10.61 -11.96 -168.60
CA ILE A 665 10.46 -13.35 -169.04
C ILE A 665 9.27 -13.48 -170.02
N SER A 666 9.47 -14.21 -171.12
CA SER A 666 8.48 -14.45 -172.18
C SER A 666 7.73 -15.77 -172.02
N CYS A 667 6.42 -15.78 -172.28
CA CYS A 667 5.64 -17.00 -172.47
C CYS A 667 5.44 -17.33 -173.96
N SER A 668 4.96 -18.55 -174.23
CA SER A 668 4.61 -19.00 -175.58
C SER A 668 3.51 -18.13 -176.23
N VAL A 669 3.57 -17.94 -177.54
CA VAL A 669 2.56 -17.19 -178.30
C VAL A 669 1.26 -17.98 -178.35
N LEU A 670 0.14 -17.34 -177.97
CA LEU A 670 -1.20 -17.93 -178.07
C LEU A 670 -1.86 -17.54 -179.39
N ALA A 671 -2.64 -18.46 -179.95
CA ALA A 671 -3.45 -18.26 -181.16
C ALA A 671 -4.95 -18.38 -180.83
N ALA A 672 -5.80 -17.79 -181.66
CA ALA A 672 -7.25 -17.91 -181.51
C ALA A 672 -7.73 -19.34 -181.86
N PRO A 673 -8.65 -19.95 -181.08
CA PRO A 673 -9.22 -21.25 -181.38
C PRO A 673 -10.11 -21.18 -182.63
N SER A 674 -10.31 -22.32 -183.31
CA SER A 674 -11.20 -22.36 -184.48
C SER A 674 -12.63 -21.95 -184.11
N ARG A 675 -13.16 -20.93 -184.80
CA ARG A 675 -14.43 -20.26 -184.51
C ARG A 675 -14.48 -19.53 -183.16
N GLY A 676 -13.36 -18.95 -182.76
CA GLY A 676 -13.27 -18.00 -181.68
C GLY A 676 -12.29 -16.87 -181.94
N GLN A 677 -12.29 -15.87 -181.06
CA GLN A 677 -11.35 -14.75 -181.06
C GLN A 677 -10.49 -14.77 -179.79
N LEU A 678 -9.30 -14.19 -179.90
CA LEU A 678 -8.33 -13.99 -178.84
C LEU A 678 -8.02 -12.49 -178.73
N SER A 679 -8.08 -11.95 -177.52
CA SER A 679 -7.68 -10.58 -177.20
C SER A 679 -6.71 -10.59 -176.03
N CYS A 680 -5.56 -9.91 -176.15
CA CYS A 680 -4.51 -9.94 -175.13
C CYS A 680 -4.05 -8.53 -174.74
N SER A 681 -3.84 -8.32 -173.44
CA SER A 681 -3.18 -7.14 -172.88
C SER A 681 -1.75 -7.49 -172.49
N HIS A 682 -0.78 -6.77 -173.04
CA HIS A 682 0.65 -7.03 -172.88
C HIS A 682 1.33 -5.92 -172.05
N VAL A 683 1.82 -6.27 -170.85
CA VAL A 683 2.29 -5.29 -169.85
C VAL A 683 3.78 -4.99 -169.98
N HIS A 684 4.61 -5.98 -170.32
CA HIS A 684 6.07 -5.86 -170.37
C HIS A 684 6.68 -6.30 -171.72
N GLY A 685 5.85 -6.42 -172.76
CA GLY A 685 6.22 -6.97 -174.07
C GLY A 685 5.26 -8.06 -174.53
N ASN A 686 5.27 -8.38 -175.82
CA ASN A 686 4.32 -9.30 -176.44
C ASN A 686 4.42 -10.71 -175.81
N PHE A 687 3.31 -11.20 -175.25
CA PHE A 687 3.22 -12.47 -174.49
C PHE A 687 4.23 -12.63 -173.32
N THR A 688 4.77 -11.54 -172.76
CA THR A 688 5.68 -11.57 -171.59
C THR A 688 4.95 -11.60 -170.24
N TYR A 689 5.69 -11.81 -169.14
CA TYR A 689 5.20 -11.85 -167.75
C TYR A 689 4.14 -10.78 -167.45
N ASN A 690 3.06 -11.18 -166.76
CA ASN A 690 1.83 -10.39 -166.54
C ASN A 690 1.03 -10.03 -167.81
N SER A 691 1.34 -10.59 -168.99
CA SER A 691 0.39 -10.57 -170.12
C SER A 691 -0.85 -11.39 -169.78
N THR A 692 -2.02 -10.90 -170.17
CA THR A 692 -3.32 -11.50 -169.90
C THR A 692 -4.08 -11.66 -171.22
N CYS A 693 -4.63 -12.85 -171.49
CA CYS A 693 -5.28 -13.19 -172.74
C CYS A 693 -6.69 -13.74 -172.49
N THR A 694 -7.69 -13.20 -173.19
CA THR A 694 -9.11 -13.55 -173.08
C THR A 694 -9.65 -14.15 -174.38
N PHE A 695 -10.63 -15.05 -174.24
CA PHE A 695 -11.15 -15.86 -175.36
C PHE A 695 -12.67 -15.81 -175.46
N SER A 696 -13.18 -15.60 -176.68
CA SER A 696 -14.60 -15.64 -177.03
C SER A 696 -14.86 -16.59 -178.21
N CYS A 697 -16.10 -17.05 -178.38
CA CYS A 697 -16.53 -17.92 -179.49
C CYS A 697 -17.51 -17.19 -180.42
N GLU A 698 -17.60 -17.65 -181.67
CA GLU A 698 -18.59 -17.18 -182.65
C GLU A 698 -20.03 -17.56 -182.25
N GLU A 699 -21.01 -16.82 -182.78
CA GLU A 699 -22.43 -17.01 -182.44
C GLU A 699 -22.90 -18.44 -182.77
N GLY A 700 -23.51 -19.10 -181.78
CA GLY A 700 -23.90 -20.52 -181.85
C GLY A 700 -22.86 -21.49 -181.26
N PHE A 701 -21.66 -21.05 -180.87
CA PHE A 701 -20.65 -21.91 -180.25
C PHE A 701 -20.40 -21.55 -178.77
N VAL A 702 -20.24 -22.57 -177.93
CA VAL A 702 -19.98 -22.45 -176.49
C VAL A 702 -18.49 -22.66 -176.19
N ARG A 703 -17.93 -21.79 -175.36
CA ARG A 703 -16.53 -21.86 -174.89
C ARG A 703 -16.34 -22.96 -173.85
N MET A 704 -15.64 -24.02 -174.24
CA MET A 704 -15.20 -25.10 -173.36
C MET A 704 -13.76 -24.83 -172.90
N GLY A 705 -13.61 -24.26 -171.70
CA GLY A 705 -12.32 -23.99 -171.08
C GLY A 705 -12.27 -22.66 -170.32
N ALA A 706 -11.05 -22.19 -170.03
CA ALA A 706 -10.83 -20.96 -169.28
C ALA A 706 -11.12 -19.70 -170.11
N GLU A 707 -11.80 -18.72 -169.52
CA GLU A 707 -12.08 -17.42 -170.13
C GLU A 707 -10.83 -16.54 -170.26
N ILE A 708 -9.93 -16.63 -169.28
CA ILE A 708 -8.73 -15.82 -169.13
C ILE A 708 -7.53 -16.71 -168.79
N LEU A 709 -6.43 -16.52 -169.51
CA LEU A 709 -5.09 -17.05 -169.23
C LEU A 709 -4.16 -15.87 -168.89
N TRP A 710 -3.16 -16.06 -168.02
CA TRP A 710 -2.07 -15.08 -167.84
C TRP A 710 -0.68 -15.72 -167.79
N CYS A 711 0.32 -14.97 -168.22
CA CYS A 711 1.71 -15.39 -168.32
C CYS A 711 2.43 -15.24 -166.98
N GLU A 712 2.91 -16.36 -166.42
CA GLU A 712 3.60 -16.41 -165.14
C GLU A 712 5.11 -16.14 -165.27
N ALA A 713 5.76 -15.84 -164.13
CA ALA A 713 7.21 -15.65 -164.03
C ALA A 713 8.05 -16.92 -164.36
N THR A 714 7.39 -18.02 -164.69
CA THR A 714 7.97 -19.30 -165.14
C THR A 714 8.11 -19.39 -166.66
N GLY A 715 7.51 -18.47 -167.43
CA GLY A 715 7.41 -18.57 -168.90
C GLY A 715 6.25 -19.43 -169.41
N ASN A 716 5.34 -19.87 -168.51
CA ASN A 716 4.14 -20.63 -168.86
C ASN A 716 2.85 -19.83 -168.63
N TRP A 717 1.79 -20.22 -169.34
CA TRP A 717 0.43 -19.75 -169.08
C TRP A 717 -0.22 -20.55 -167.95
N THR A 718 -1.07 -19.90 -167.16
CA THR A 718 -1.75 -20.55 -166.02
C THR A 718 -2.67 -21.71 -166.36
N ARG A 719 -3.16 -21.80 -167.61
CA ARG A 719 -4.08 -22.85 -168.11
C ARG A 719 -3.84 -23.08 -169.61
N GLU A 720 -4.33 -24.21 -170.12
CA GLU A 720 -4.40 -24.46 -171.56
C GLU A 720 -5.50 -23.60 -172.23
N PRO A 721 -5.36 -23.28 -173.54
CA PRO A 721 -6.36 -22.47 -174.26
C PRO A 721 -7.72 -23.17 -174.38
N PRO A 722 -8.84 -22.45 -174.30
CA PRO A 722 -10.17 -23.01 -174.48
C PRO A 722 -10.46 -23.35 -175.95
N VAL A 723 -11.45 -24.22 -176.17
CA VAL A 723 -11.99 -24.54 -177.50
C VAL A 723 -13.46 -24.15 -177.62
N CYS A 724 -13.92 -23.88 -178.84
CA CYS A 724 -15.31 -23.56 -179.14
C CYS A 724 -16.02 -24.80 -179.70
N ALA A 725 -17.09 -25.24 -179.04
CA ALA A 725 -17.91 -26.40 -179.44
C ALA A 725 -19.35 -25.95 -179.77
N GLY A 726 -20.02 -26.65 -180.68
CA GLY A 726 -21.41 -26.37 -181.10
C GLY A 726 -22.35 -27.53 -180.80
#